data_AF-A0A4Z1A0B6-F1
#
_entry.id   AF-A0A4Z1A0B6-F1
#
_cell.length_a   1.000
_cell.length_b   1.000
_cell.length_c   1.000
_cell.angle_alpha   90.00
_cell.angle_beta   90.00
_cell.angle_gamma   90.00
#
_symmetry.space_group_name_H-M   'P 1'
#
loop_
_entity.id
_entity.type
_entity.pdbx_description
1 polymer ?
#
loop_
_entity_poly.entity_id
_entity_poly.type
_entity_poly.pdbx_seq_one_letter_code
_entity_poly.pdbx_strand_id
1 'polypeptide(L)'
;MSLNQNWKVIGLFLLFTSAVLAEEFDPSSVRSPGCKPGTFSCGYIPSSKEIQDSIPLKRDFNSFDELPKSVDLSSMMPPVGNQGRQNSCVAWASGYAIKSYLLKNKGQASEYDPPFAGGKGNFVFSPAFIYNQQNGGEDKGLYYYKTMEFLKSNGAAPWSSMPYSDKDYLTQPSPGSKKEALKYKIKSFSRLNYKNPDEIKRVLAGKNVVLVGMIIDDAFYKLKGSAIYDENGGQSYGGHAMTIVGYDDNKKSKSGKKGAFKLQNSWGTNWGDKGFGWVSYSILAKVGQETYAIIDEPAPQNTPTVNVTPTKKPIAPPAEIKASKGEFDTKIVLTWAQQDLAVAYLIQRKEESEFYDLAYSDKPSFTDISVSPNSAYVYRILSVGTEEVSVASLDVEGFTAAEPNSNGNIGQVVGLTGVVYMSGSTPNVELSWSALDGATSYSIVRTDSSLKWKTIGTSKLPSFTDPSPKVGESNFYRVVALMQSKPVGDWSESVVIDVADQNLLPNQVSILTATNGDYSNKIVLNWNAAPGAKVYFLYRFDERAEPSGQFEISGTSYTDTDVSIQNGKQYLYTIISANDLGYAEPSEVAIGKTDPALTKRAGGVTLAPPKQLVSNAVGKDKLVTLKWESVKDSFEYYIYRKQMKGGGKLGKLEFVTGVDSKKNSYSETFPGNSGDLFLYSVRSKSEFGSESKDSNFVSVFWNEPKVQVKKRAMSLEELPSTFVGTWSSMYWNPKSGPQTVLVEILGNGQDFTAILKLNDKEIKQFKGSWTPGSHSLKTNGFMFELSNSLEGNSLAQFQSIKDIENGTELSFTKEK
;
A
#
# COMPACT_ATOMS: atom_id res chain seq x y z
N MET A 1 -41.55 88.60 23.27
CA MET A 1 -41.09 87.74 24.38
C MET A 1 -41.18 86.29 23.94
N SER A 2 -40.04 85.59 23.86
CA SER A 2 -39.90 84.29 23.20
C SER A 2 -40.02 83.12 24.16
N LEU A 3 -40.72 82.05 23.78
CA LEU A 3 -40.13 80.76 23.33
C LEU A 3 -41.17 79.62 23.37
N ASN A 4 -41.62 79.27 22.16
CA ASN A 4 -41.77 77.93 21.55
C ASN A 4 -41.04 76.75 22.26
N GLN A 5 -41.41 75.46 22.15
CA GLN A 5 -42.23 74.73 21.17
C GLN A 5 -42.42 73.23 21.57
N ASN A 6 -43.53 72.66 21.08
CA ASN A 6 -43.73 71.31 20.49
C ASN A 6 -43.35 70.01 21.25
N TRP A 7 -44.38 69.18 21.50
CA TRP A 7 -44.28 67.72 21.58
C TRP A 7 -45.13 67.06 20.48
N LYS A 8 -44.53 66.13 19.72
CA LYS A 8 -45.23 65.12 18.92
C LYS A 8 -44.54 63.77 19.09
N VAL A 9 -45.39 62.77 19.31
CA VAL A 9 -45.11 61.35 19.58
C VAL A 9 -44.83 60.61 18.27
N ILE A 10 -43.80 59.75 18.26
CA ILE A 10 -43.66 58.60 17.34
C ILE A 10 -43.08 57.43 18.15
N GLY A 11 -43.75 56.28 18.10
CA GLY A 11 -43.35 55.03 18.77
C GLY A 11 -42.21 54.31 18.04
N LEU A 12 -41.33 53.67 18.82
CA LEU A 12 -40.21 52.86 18.33
C LEU A 12 -40.39 51.41 18.80
N PHE A 13 -40.40 50.48 17.85
CA PHE A 13 -40.33 49.03 18.05
C PHE A 13 -38.98 48.65 18.70
N LEU A 14 -39.01 47.91 19.81
CA LEU A 14 -37.83 47.27 20.41
C LEU A 14 -37.65 45.86 19.81
N LEU A 15 -36.65 45.72 18.92
CA LEU A 15 -36.10 44.43 18.51
C LEU A 15 -35.05 43.99 19.55
N PHE A 16 -35.32 42.91 20.27
CA PHE A 16 -34.29 42.17 21.01
C PHE A 16 -33.49 41.32 20.01
N THR A 17 -32.32 41.80 19.59
CA THR A 17 -31.30 40.94 18.99
C THR A 17 -30.46 40.36 20.11
N SER A 18 -30.70 39.09 20.47
CA SER A 18 -29.75 38.29 21.22
C SER A 18 -28.55 38.01 20.31
N ALA A 19 -27.50 38.80 20.47
CA ALA A 19 -26.19 38.46 19.92
C ALA A 19 -25.71 37.17 20.60
N VAL A 20 -25.83 36.04 19.90
CA VAL A 20 -25.10 34.82 20.26
C VAL A 20 -23.63 35.12 19.96
N LEU A 21 -22.91 35.64 20.96
CA LEU A 21 -21.46 35.60 20.95
C LEU A 21 -21.08 34.12 21.01
N ALA A 22 -20.56 33.58 19.90
CA ALA A 22 -19.93 32.28 19.91
C ALA A 22 -18.80 32.32 20.93
N GLU A 23 -18.93 31.56 22.01
CA GLU A 23 -17.92 31.44 23.05
C GLU A 23 -16.61 30.95 22.39
N GLU A 24 -15.55 31.76 22.48
CA GLU A 24 -14.28 31.38 21.85
C GLU A 24 -13.69 30.17 22.56
N PHE A 25 -13.22 29.17 21.80
CA PHE A 25 -12.50 28.04 22.37
C PHE A 25 -11.28 28.54 23.17
N ASP A 26 -11.23 28.17 24.45
CA ASP A 26 -10.07 28.40 25.32
C ASP A 26 -9.14 27.19 25.28
N PRO A 27 -7.94 27.33 24.66
CA PRO A 27 -6.80 26.46 24.81
C PRO A 27 -6.60 25.77 26.17
N SER A 28 -6.80 26.48 27.28
CA SER A 28 -6.52 25.97 28.62
C SER A 28 -7.51 24.86 29.05
N SER A 29 -8.69 24.83 28.44
CA SER A 29 -9.79 23.93 28.80
C SER A 29 -9.50 22.45 28.50
N VAL A 30 -8.67 22.17 27.51
CA VAL A 30 -8.33 20.80 27.07
C VAL A 30 -6.83 20.49 27.20
N ARG A 31 -6.06 21.42 27.79
CA ARG A 31 -4.63 21.23 28.03
C ARG A 31 -4.41 20.42 29.32
N SER A 32 -3.83 19.24 29.17
CA SER A 32 -3.42 18.42 30.32
C SER A 32 -2.34 19.13 31.14
N PRO A 33 -2.33 19.01 32.48
CA PRO A 33 -1.30 19.59 33.34
C PRO A 33 0.15 19.20 32.96
N GLY A 34 0.32 18.04 32.32
CA GLY A 34 1.58 17.51 31.82
C GLY A 34 2.06 18.12 30.48
N CYS A 35 1.23 18.85 29.73
CA CYS A 35 1.61 19.48 28.45
C CYS A 35 2.43 20.78 28.67
N LYS A 36 3.65 20.71 29.21
CA LYS A 36 4.53 21.88 29.39
C LYS A 36 5.51 22.02 28.21
N PRO A 37 6.04 23.22 27.91
CA PRO A 37 7.13 23.35 26.94
C PRO A 37 8.30 22.44 27.33
N GLY A 38 8.73 21.54 26.44
CA GLY A 38 9.82 20.60 26.69
C GLY A 38 9.48 19.43 27.64
N THR A 39 8.21 19.24 28.03
CA THR A 39 7.72 18.08 28.80
C THR A 39 6.43 17.58 28.13
N PHE A 40 6.51 16.48 27.38
CA PHE A 40 5.42 15.96 26.51
C PHE A 40 4.24 15.43 27.37
N SER A 41 2.97 15.41 26.96
CA SER A 41 2.35 15.25 25.62
C SER A 41 0.89 15.70 25.65
N CYS A 42 0.28 16.03 24.50
CA CYS A 42 -1.13 15.69 24.24
C CYS A 42 -1.19 14.16 24.00
N GLY A 43 -2.28 13.47 24.31
CA GLY A 43 -2.30 12.01 24.55
C GLY A 43 -1.81 11.00 23.48
N TYR A 44 -1.21 11.42 22.36
CA TYR A 44 -0.67 10.54 21.33
C TYR A 44 0.85 10.43 21.40
N ILE A 45 1.35 9.19 21.39
CA ILE A 45 2.78 8.88 21.41
C ILE A 45 3.17 8.19 20.09
N PRO A 46 4.03 8.81 19.26
CA PRO A 46 4.57 8.20 18.06
C PRO A 46 5.41 6.94 18.35
N SER A 47 5.23 5.92 17.53
CA SER A 47 5.99 4.67 17.53
C SER A 47 7.35 4.86 16.85
N SER A 48 8.37 4.09 17.25
CA SER A 48 9.68 4.11 16.56
C SER A 48 9.55 3.66 15.10
N LYS A 49 10.51 4.05 14.24
CA LYS A 49 10.49 3.66 12.82
C LYS A 49 10.47 2.13 12.67
N GLU A 50 11.24 1.41 13.49
CA GLU A 50 11.25 -0.05 13.51
C GLU A 50 9.86 -0.67 13.71
N ILE A 51 9.07 -0.16 14.66
CA ILE A 51 7.71 -0.65 14.93
C ILE A 51 6.79 -0.27 13.78
N GLN A 52 6.86 0.98 13.31
CA GLN A 52 6.01 1.42 12.20
C GLN A 52 6.28 0.60 10.92
N ASP A 53 7.53 0.23 10.67
CA ASP A 53 7.94 -0.59 9.51
C ASP A 53 7.69 -2.07 9.70
N SER A 54 7.33 -2.51 10.90
CA SER A 54 6.76 -3.84 11.10
C SER A 54 5.29 -3.87 10.66
N ILE A 55 4.56 -2.75 10.75
CA ILE A 55 3.16 -2.70 10.33
C ILE A 55 3.13 -2.40 8.82
N PRO A 56 2.58 -3.30 7.97
CA PRO A 56 2.65 -3.13 6.54
C PRO A 56 1.93 -1.88 6.07
N LEU A 57 2.53 -1.26 5.07
CA LEU A 57 1.86 -0.27 4.23
C LEU A 57 0.92 -1.03 3.31
N LYS A 58 -0.38 -1.04 3.60
CA LYS A 58 -1.38 -1.61 2.70
C LYS A 58 -1.81 -0.52 1.71
N ARG A 59 -1.42 -0.69 0.44
CA ARG A 59 -1.68 0.30 -0.62
C ARG A 59 -2.97 0.04 -1.40
N ASP A 60 -3.55 -1.15 -1.28
CA ASP A 60 -4.70 -1.59 -2.07
C ASP A 60 -6.05 -1.28 -1.41
N PHE A 61 -6.19 -0.10 -0.80
CA PHE A 61 -7.50 0.36 -0.35
C PHE A 61 -8.31 0.83 -1.55
N ASN A 62 -9.04 -0.10 -2.19
CA ASN A 62 -9.84 0.11 -3.40
C ASN A 62 -9.01 0.51 -4.64
N SER A 63 -9.18 -0.22 -5.73
CA SER A 63 -8.60 0.14 -7.03
C SER A 63 -9.51 1.15 -7.74
N PHE A 64 -9.36 2.44 -7.42
CA PHE A 64 -9.96 3.51 -8.21
C PHE A 64 -9.01 3.91 -9.34
N ASP A 65 -9.49 3.85 -10.59
CA ASP A 65 -8.74 4.32 -11.76
C ASP A 65 -8.49 5.85 -11.71
N GLU A 66 -9.46 6.61 -11.18
CA GLU A 66 -9.33 8.04 -10.86
C GLU A 66 -10.00 8.36 -9.52
N LEU A 67 -9.33 9.17 -8.69
CA LEU A 67 -9.85 9.62 -7.40
C LEU A 67 -10.79 10.83 -7.55
N PRO A 68 -11.90 10.91 -6.79
CA PRO A 68 -12.72 12.12 -6.71
C PRO A 68 -11.88 13.33 -6.29
N LYS A 69 -12.21 14.54 -6.77
CA LYS A 69 -11.48 15.77 -6.36
C LYS A 69 -11.79 16.20 -4.92
N SER A 70 -12.89 15.72 -4.34
CA SER A 70 -13.24 15.95 -2.95
C SER A 70 -14.14 14.85 -2.40
N VAL A 71 -14.01 14.59 -1.09
CA VAL A 71 -14.86 13.70 -0.31
C VAL A 71 -15.08 14.35 1.06
N ASP A 72 -16.31 14.36 1.58
CA ASP A 72 -16.61 14.84 2.93
C ASP A 72 -17.56 13.86 3.65
N LEU A 73 -17.03 13.14 4.64
CA LEU A 73 -17.77 12.20 5.49
C LEU A 73 -18.16 12.81 6.84
N SER A 74 -17.89 14.11 7.08
CA SER A 74 -18.12 14.74 8.39
C SER A 74 -19.57 14.67 8.87
N SER A 75 -20.56 14.69 7.98
CA SER A 75 -21.98 14.52 8.31
C SER A 75 -22.35 13.10 8.77
N MET A 76 -21.52 12.12 8.44
CA MET A 76 -21.72 10.73 8.81
C MET A 76 -21.06 10.38 10.15
N MET A 77 -20.19 11.24 10.68
CA MET A 77 -19.47 11.01 11.93
C MET A 77 -20.35 11.17 13.17
N PRO A 78 -19.98 10.53 14.31
CA PRO A 78 -20.63 10.82 15.59
C PRO A 78 -20.46 12.30 15.98
N PRO A 79 -21.41 12.87 16.75
CA PRO A 79 -21.32 14.25 17.23
C PRO A 79 -19.96 14.54 17.88
N VAL A 80 -19.41 15.73 17.68
CA VAL A 80 -18.09 16.07 18.23
C VAL A 80 -18.15 16.10 19.76
N GLY A 81 -17.33 15.26 20.39
CA GLY A 81 -17.15 15.21 21.84
C GLY A 81 -15.94 16.01 22.32
N ASN A 82 -15.76 16.04 23.64
CA ASN A 82 -14.67 16.75 24.30
C ASN A 82 -13.93 15.81 25.27
N GLN A 83 -12.64 15.59 25.03
CA GLN A 83 -11.78 14.77 25.89
C GLN A 83 -11.40 15.46 27.21
N GLY A 84 -11.70 16.75 27.35
CA GLY A 84 -11.28 17.55 28.49
C GLY A 84 -9.75 17.56 28.63
N ARG A 85 -9.28 17.48 29.87
CA ARG A 85 -7.84 17.61 30.21
C ARG A 85 -7.08 16.29 30.26
N GLN A 86 -7.71 15.18 29.86
CA GLN A 86 -7.08 13.86 29.90
C GLN A 86 -6.29 13.56 28.63
N ASN A 87 -5.22 12.78 28.75
CA ASN A 87 -4.36 12.34 27.64
C ASN A 87 -4.97 11.20 26.80
N SER A 88 -6.28 11.25 26.53
CA SER A 88 -7.07 10.17 25.93
C SER A 88 -7.40 10.34 24.46
N CYS A 89 -6.80 11.31 23.75
CA CYS A 89 -7.13 11.61 22.35
C CYS A 89 -7.05 10.39 21.42
N VAL A 90 -6.12 9.47 21.66
CA VAL A 90 -6.00 8.21 20.91
C VAL A 90 -7.27 7.36 21.05
N ALA A 91 -7.82 7.24 22.25
CA ALA A 91 -9.04 6.48 22.52
C ALA A 91 -10.29 7.19 21.97
N TRP A 92 -10.31 8.53 21.99
CA TRP A 92 -11.35 9.33 21.36
C TRP A 92 -11.36 9.18 19.84
N ALA A 93 -10.20 9.25 19.18
CA ALA A 93 -10.10 9.10 17.75
C ALA A 93 -10.41 7.65 17.31
N SER A 94 -9.75 6.65 17.90
CA SER A 94 -9.91 5.25 17.50
C SER A 94 -11.25 4.63 17.92
N GLY A 95 -11.68 4.86 19.16
CA GLY A 95 -12.91 4.29 19.73
C GLY A 95 -14.13 5.15 19.43
N TYR A 96 -14.20 6.34 20.02
CA TYR A 96 -15.40 7.17 19.90
C TYR A 96 -15.68 7.60 18.46
N ALA A 97 -14.70 8.19 17.75
CA ALA A 97 -14.92 8.68 16.40
C ALA A 97 -14.98 7.53 15.38
N ILE A 98 -13.88 6.81 15.18
CA ILE A 98 -13.78 5.81 14.10
C ILE A 98 -14.65 4.59 14.37
N LYS A 99 -14.55 3.94 15.53
CA LYS A 99 -15.29 2.70 15.77
C LYS A 99 -16.82 2.94 15.85
N SER A 100 -17.28 4.08 16.37
CA SER A 100 -18.72 4.41 16.32
C SER A 100 -19.17 4.72 14.89
N TYR A 101 -18.35 5.44 14.11
CA TYR A 101 -18.61 5.64 12.67
C TYR A 101 -18.76 4.31 11.94
N LEU A 102 -17.85 3.37 12.18
CA LEU A 102 -17.88 2.05 11.54
C LEU A 102 -19.11 1.23 11.96
N LEU A 103 -19.54 1.30 13.22
CA LEU A 103 -20.76 0.66 13.70
C LEU A 103 -22.00 1.16 12.94
N LYS A 104 -22.16 2.48 12.78
CA LYS A 104 -23.28 3.07 12.04
C LYS A 104 -23.17 2.81 10.54
N ASN A 105 -21.99 2.96 9.95
CA ASN A 105 -21.77 2.76 8.52
C ASN A 105 -22.05 1.30 8.09
N LYS A 106 -21.97 0.35 9.02
CA LYS A 106 -22.36 -1.06 8.85
C LYS A 106 -23.85 -1.34 9.06
N GLY A 107 -24.64 -0.33 9.41
CA GLY A 107 -26.05 -0.50 9.76
C GLY A 107 -26.29 -1.21 11.10
N GLN A 108 -25.26 -1.37 11.95
CA GLN A 108 -25.39 -1.96 13.28
C GLN A 108 -25.92 -0.96 14.33
N ALA A 109 -26.01 0.32 13.94
CA ALA A 109 -26.68 1.38 14.69
C ALA A 109 -27.47 2.28 13.73
N SER A 110 -28.67 2.69 14.12
CA SER A 110 -29.50 3.62 13.35
C SER A 110 -29.13 5.08 13.59
N GLU A 111 -28.64 5.40 14.78
CA GLU A 111 -28.29 6.74 15.21
C GLU A 111 -27.11 6.73 16.18
N TYR A 112 -26.59 7.92 16.49
CA TYR A 112 -25.61 8.10 17.56
C TYR A 112 -26.33 8.65 18.79
N ASP A 113 -26.03 8.12 19.97
CA ASP A 113 -26.66 8.52 21.23
C ASP A 113 -25.63 8.88 22.33
N PRO A 114 -24.63 9.74 22.08
CA PRO A 114 -23.64 10.06 23.09
C PRO A 114 -24.28 10.75 24.31
N PRO A 115 -23.87 10.40 25.55
CA PRO A 115 -24.48 10.99 26.76
C PRO A 115 -24.39 12.52 26.85
N PHE A 116 -23.33 13.11 26.31
CA PHE A 116 -23.18 14.58 26.28
C PHE A 116 -24.17 15.28 25.33
N ALA A 117 -24.85 14.53 24.44
CA ALA A 117 -25.94 15.02 23.60
C ALA A 117 -27.32 14.52 24.09
N GLY A 118 -27.41 14.02 25.33
CA GLY A 118 -28.65 13.54 25.94
C GLY A 118 -29.00 12.07 25.64
N GLY A 119 -28.11 11.33 24.98
CA GLY A 119 -28.32 9.91 24.67
C GLY A 119 -27.92 8.96 25.81
N LYS A 120 -28.14 7.65 25.60
CA LYS A 120 -27.82 6.62 26.61
C LYS A 120 -26.39 6.07 26.48
N GLY A 121 -25.73 6.29 25.34
CA GLY A 121 -24.39 5.80 25.04
C GLY A 121 -24.33 4.36 24.54
N ASN A 122 -25.41 3.83 23.96
CA ASN A 122 -25.47 2.45 23.48
C ASN A 122 -24.85 2.26 22.09
N PHE A 123 -24.85 3.31 21.27
CA PHE A 123 -24.42 3.30 19.86
C PHE A 123 -23.19 4.18 19.61
N VAL A 124 -22.46 4.50 20.68
CA VAL A 124 -21.14 5.12 20.64
C VAL A 124 -20.21 4.40 21.61
N PHE A 125 -18.92 4.33 21.27
CA PHE A 125 -17.93 3.62 22.09
C PHE A 125 -17.28 4.51 23.13
N SER A 126 -16.94 3.90 24.26
CA SER A 126 -16.28 4.55 25.40
C SER A 126 -14.79 4.77 25.15
N PRO A 127 -14.29 6.03 25.19
CA PRO A 127 -12.86 6.27 25.27
C PRO A 127 -12.23 5.72 26.55
N ALA A 128 -12.96 5.70 27.68
CA ALA A 128 -12.45 5.26 28.98
C ALA A 128 -12.10 3.76 28.96
N PHE A 129 -12.90 2.95 28.25
CA PHE A 129 -12.63 1.51 28.10
C PHE A 129 -11.26 1.27 27.47
N ILE A 130 -10.92 2.02 26.42
CA ILE A 130 -9.63 1.86 25.71
C ILE A 130 -8.50 2.49 26.53
N TYR A 131 -8.73 3.70 27.05
CA TYR A 131 -7.70 4.51 27.68
C TYR A 131 -7.22 3.96 29.03
N ASN A 132 -8.16 3.73 29.95
CA ASN A 132 -7.84 3.38 31.34
C ASN A 132 -7.14 2.01 31.45
N GLN A 133 -7.35 1.13 30.48
CA GLN A 133 -6.70 -0.19 30.45
C GLN A 133 -5.26 -0.15 29.92
N GLN A 134 -4.87 0.92 29.21
CA GLN A 134 -3.57 1.00 28.51
C GLN A 134 -2.65 2.10 29.06
N ASN A 135 -3.17 3.04 29.83
CA ASN A 135 -2.42 4.16 30.38
C ASN A 135 -1.46 3.75 31.53
N GLY A 136 -1.53 2.51 31.99
CA GLY A 136 -0.66 1.98 33.05
C GLY A 136 -0.86 2.64 34.42
N GLY A 137 -2.06 3.17 34.70
CA GLY A 137 -2.40 3.79 35.99
C GLY A 137 -1.98 5.26 36.13
N GLU A 138 -1.48 5.87 35.05
CA GLU A 138 -1.08 7.28 35.01
C GLU A 138 -1.77 7.98 33.83
N ASP A 139 -2.09 9.26 33.96
CA ASP A 139 -2.67 10.06 32.87
C ASP A 139 -1.62 10.44 31.82
N LYS A 140 -1.15 9.43 31.06
CA LYS A 140 -0.18 9.54 29.96
C LYS A 140 -0.78 9.11 28.63
N GLY A 141 -0.14 9.48 27.53
CA GLY A 141 -0.61 9.14 26.19
C GLY A 141 -0.53 7.65 25.84
N LEU A 142 -1.12 7.30 24.69
CA LEU A 142 -1.09 5.94 24.13
C LEU A 142 -0.36 5.88 22.78
N TYR A 143 0.11 4.67 22.45
CA TYR A 143 0.62 4.33 21.12
C TYR A 143 -0.51 3.81 20.22
N TYR A 144 -0.49 4.17 18.94
CA TYR A 144 -1.46 3.66 17.96
C TYR A 144 -1.37 2.14 17.79
N TYR A 145 -0.18 1.59 17.54
CA TYR A 145 -0.05 0.14 17.33
C TYR A 145 -0.61 -0.68 18.50
N LYS A 146 -0.30 -0.29 19.75
CA LYS A 146 -0.85 -0.94 20.94
C LYS A 146 -2.36 -0.82 21.02
N THR A 147 -2.89 0.36 20.71
CA THR A 147 -4.34 0.60 20.74
C THR A 147 -5.08 -0.22 19.70
N MET A 148 -4.53 -0.33 18.49
CA MET A 148 -5.16 -1.13 17.43
C MET A 148 -5.06 -2.63 17.73
N GLU A 149 -3.92 -3.13 18.24
CA GLU A 149 -3.80 -4.51 18.73
C GLU A 149 -4.74 -4.80 19.91
N PHE A 150 -4.91 -3.82 20.81
CA PHE A 150 -5.87 -3.88 21.89
C PHE A 150 -7.30 -4.00 21.36
N LEU A 151 -7.70 -3.19 20.38
CA LEU A 151 -9.01 -3.25 19.74
C LEU A 151 -9.22 -4.56 18.97
N LYS A 152 -8.17 -5.13 18.38
CA LYS A 152 -8.21 -6.44 17.71
C LYS A 152 -8.48 -7.57 18.71
N SER A 153 -7.86 -7.50 19.89
CA SER A 153 -7.94 -8.57 20.91
C SER A 153 -9.12 -8.43 21.86
N ASN A 154 -9.48 -7.20 22.26
CA ASN A 154 -10.43 -6.91 23.33
C ASN A 154 -11.69 -6.17 22.84
N GLY A 155 -11.63 -5.54 21.67
CA GLY A 155 -12.69 -4.69 21.13
C GLY A 155 -12.92 -3.41 21.94
N ALA A 156 -14.11 -2.83 21.79
CA ALA A 156 -14.51 -1.59 22.45
C ALA A 156 -15.88 -1.73 23.12
N ALA A 157 -16.02 -1.27 24.36
CA ALA A 157 -17.30 -1.26 25.05
C ALA A 157 -18.13 -0.02 24.67
N PRO A 158 -19.47 -0.14 24.55
CA PRO A 158 -20.36 1.01 24.47
C PRO A 158 -20.16 1.97 25.65
N TRP A 159 -20.40 3.25 25.43
CA TRP A 159 -20.29 4.28 26.47
C TRP A 159 -21.23 4.01 27.66
N SER A 160 -22.41 3.45 27.42
CA SER A 160 -23.35 3.03 28.48
C SER A 160 -22.78 1.97 29.41
N SER A 161 -21.87 1.13 28.90
CA SER A 161 -21.23 0.03 29.63
C SER A 161 -20.00 0.48 30.43
N MET A 162 -19.35 1.56 30.00
CA MET A 162 -18.26 2.21 30.74
C MET A 162 -18.26 3.72 30.44
N PRO A 163 -18.93 4.53 31.26
CA PRO A 163 -18.99 5.97 31.04
C PRO A 163 -17.61 6.64 31.08
N TYR A 164 -17.44 7.67 30.26
CA TYR A 164 -16.24 8.49 30.24
C TYR A 164 -16.36 9.71 31.15
N SER A 165 -15.26 10.04 31.84
CA SER A 165 -15.06 11.29 32.57
C SER A 165 -13.60 11.72 32.37
N ASP A 166 -13.35 12.97 32.02
CA ASP A 166 -11.99 13.51 31.85
C ASP A 166 -11.23 13.62 33.19
N LYS A 167 -11.93 13.42 34.31
CA LYS A 167 -11.38 13.36 35.67
C LYS A 167 -11.07 11.93 36.15
N ASP A 168 -11.36 10.92 35.35
CA ASP A 168 -11.18 9.50 35.71
C ASP A 168 -10.40 8.73 34.64
N TYR A 169 -9.13 8.48 34.94
CA TYR A 169 -8.24 7.64 34.15
C TYR A 169 -7.90 6.30 34.86
N LEU A 170 -8.48 6.03 36.02
CA LEU A 170 -8.08 4.89 36.87
C LEU A 170 -9.09 3.76 36.85
N THR A 171 -10.40 4.08 36.76
CA THR A 171 -11.46 3.08 36.82
C THR A 171 -11.29 2.03 35.72
N GLN A 172 -11.24 0.76 36.13
CA GLN A 172 -11.14 -0.38 35.23
C GLN A 172 -12.53 -0.92 34.88
N PRO A 173 -12.72 -1.50 33.68
CA PRO A 173 -14.02 -2.02 33.27
C PRO A 173 -14.46 -3.23 34.09
N SER A 174 -15.77 -3.35 34.26
CA SER A 174 -16.39 -4.54 34.84
C SER A 174 -16.20 -5.77 33.94
N PRO A 175 -16.32 -7.00 34.47
CA PRO A 175 -16.35 -8.21 33.65
C PRO A 175 -17.44 -8.18 32.57
N GLY A 176 -18.59 -7.55 32.86
CA GLY A 176 -19.67 -7.36 31.90
C GLY A 176 -19.26 -6.48 30.73
N SER A 177 -18.63 -5.34 31.01
CA SER A 177 -18.14 -4.41 29.98
C SER A 177 -17.06 -5.03 29.10
N LYS A 178 -16.13 -5.83 29.69
CA LYS A 178 -15.14 -6.59 28.93
C LYS A 178 -15.79 -7.62 28.01
N LYS A 179 -16.78 -8.38 28.51
CA LYS A 179 -17.52 -9.36 27.71
C LYS A 179 -18.30 -8.69 26.57
N GLU A 180 -18.87 -7.52 26.81
CA GLU A 180 -19.59 -6.76 25.79
C GLU A 180 -18.65 -6.22 24.71
N ALA A 181 -17.47 -5.73 25.09
CA ALA A 181 -16.47 -5.21 24.16
C ALA A 181 -16.01 -6.23 23.11
N LEU A 182 -15.95 -7.52 23.47
CA LEU A 182 -15.56 -8.61 22.56
C LEU A 182 -16.48 -8.74 21.32
N LYS A 183 -17.69 -8.18 21.36
CA LYS A 183 -18.61 -8.12 20.21
C LYS A 183 -18.19 -7.07 19.16
N TYR A 184 -17.29 -6.16 19.54
CA TYR A 184 -16.92 -4.99 18.76
C TYR A 184 -15.40 -4.92 18.56
N LYS A 185 -14.78 -6.06 18.26
CA LYS A 185 -13.37 -6.12 17.85
C LYS A 185 -13.20 -5.54 16.45
N ILE A 186 -12.00 -5.06 16.16
CA ILE A 186 -11.58 -4.76 14.79
C ILE A 186 -10.97 -6.01 14.16
N LYS A 187 -11.13 -6.18 12.84
CA LYS A 187 -10.56 -7.30 12.09
C LYS A 187 -9.04 -7.13 11.95
N SER A 188 -8.64 -5.95 11.49
CA SER A 188 -7.24 -5.59 11.28
C SER A 188 -7.09 -4.08 11.15
N PHE A 189 -5.87 -3.62 10.88
CA PHE A 189 -5.56 -2.23 10.59
C PHE A 189 -4.41 -2.18 9.59
N SER A 190 -4.21 -1.05 8.93
CA SER A 190 -3.07 -0.89 8.02
C SER A 190 -2.50 0.51 8.08
N ARG A 191 -1.18 0.59 7.95
CA ARG A 191 -0.46 1.86 7.90
C ARG A 191 -0.66 2.51 6.54
N LEU A 192 -0.81 3.83 6.53
CA LEU A 192 -0.85 4.67 5.33
C LEU A 192 0.35 5.62 5.35
N ASN A 193 0.86 5.97 4.18
CA ASN A 193 1.89 6.99 4.04
C ASN A 193 1.28 8.40 4.01
N TYR A 194 1.29 9.10 5.14
CA TYR A 194 0.78 10.47 5.25
C TYR A 194 1.52 11.51 4.41
N LYS A 195 2.69 11.18 3.85
CA LYS A 195 3.44 12.04 2.92
C LYS A 195 2.94 11.91 1.48
N ASN A 196 2.13 10.88 1.20
CA ASN A 196 1.43 10.69 -0.05
C ASN A 196 -0.08 10.85 0.16
N PRO A 197 -0.65 12.04 -0.15
CA PRO A 197 -2.07 12.30 0.09
C PRO A 197 -3.00 11.27 -0.56
N ASP A 198 -2.62 10.70 -1.70
CA ASP A 198 -3.49 9.81 -2.46
C ASP A 198 -3.75 8.47 -1.74
N GLU A 199 -2.85 8.03 -0.85
CA GLU A 199 -3.11 6.85 0.01
C GLU A 199 -4.26 7.11 0.99
N ILE A 200 -4.30 8.30 1.60
CA ILE A 200 -5.39 8.71 2.50
C ILE A 200 -6.69 8.93 1.71
N LYS A 201 -6.61 9.57 0.54
CA LYS A 201 -7.77 9.83 -0.32
C LYS A 201 -8.47 8.55 -0.77
N ARG A 202 -7.72 7.50 -1.11
CA ARG A 202 -8.27 6.18 -1.48
C ARG A 202 -9.15 5.56 -0.38
N VAL A 203 -8.72 5.69 0.89
CA VAL A 203 -9.50 5.21 2.05
C VAL A 203 -10.80 6.01 2.19
N LEU A 204 -10.71 7.35 2.06
CA LEU A 204 -11.86 8.25 2.15
C LEU A 204 -12.86 8.04 1.02
N ALA A 205 -12.38 7.88 -0.22
CA ALA A 205 -13.21 7.56 -1.39
C ALA A 205 -13.96 6.23 -1.24
N GLY A 206 -13.37 5.27 -0.51
CA GLY A 206 -14.01 4.03 -0.09
C GLY A 206 -15.03 4.15 1.05
N LYS A 207 -15.42 5.38 1.44
CA LYS A 207 -16.30 5.67 2.60
C LYS A 207 -15.76 5.12 3.92
N ASN A 208 -14.44 5.07 4.08
CA ASN A 208 -13.79 4.81 5.37
C ASN A 208 -13.04 6.07 5.84
N VAL A 209 -12.65 6.12 7.12
CA VAL A 209 -11.96 7.26 7.73
C VAL A 209 -10.57 6.87 8.22
N VAL A 210 -9.69 7.85 8.42
CA VAL A 210 -8.27 7.60 8.73
C VAL A 210 -7.91 8.16 10.09
N LEU A 211 -7.32 7.33 10.95
CA LEU A 211 -6.69 7.75 12.19
C LEU A 211 -5.40 8.51 11.85
N VAL A 212 -5.22 9.71 12.39
CA VAL A 212 -4.03 10.54 12.13
C VAL A 212 -3.42 11.06 13.42
N GLY A 213 -2.11 10.90 13.55
CA GLY A 213 -1.31 11.45 14.64
C GLY A 213 -0.37 12.51 14.10
N MET A 214 -0.39 13.72 14.66
CA MET A 214 0.47 14.83 14.24
C MET A 214 1.04 15.59 15.43
N ILE A 215 2.23 16.19 15.25
CA ILE A 215 2.75 17.17 16.21
C ILE A 215 1.96 18.47 16.02
N ILE A 216 1.41 19.00 17.12
CA ILE A 216 0.62 20.23 17.11
C ILE A 216 1.34 21.39 17.80
N ASP A 217 0.95 22.61 17.44
CA ASP A 217 1.47 23.86 17.97
C ASP A 217 0.36 24.91 18.18
N ASP A 218 0.73 26.12 18.60
CA ASP A 218 -0.20 27.23 18.82
C ASP A 218 -1.06 27.56 17.60
N ALA A 219 -0.49 27.51 16.40
CA ALA A 219 -1.21 27.81 15.17
C ALA A 219 -2.32 26.79 14.91
N PHE A 220 -2.08 25.50 15.16
CA PHE A 220 -3.11 24.47 15.12
C PHE A 220 -4.15 24.64 16.24
N TYR A 221 -3.69 24.93 17.45
CA TYR A 221 -4.56 25.05 18.63
C TYR A 221 -5.56 26.21 18.51
N LYS A 222 -5.14 27.30 17.84
CA LYS A 222 -5.93 28.52 17.61
C LYS A 222 -6.73 28.49 16.31
N LEU A 223 -6.83 27.35 15.63
CA LEU A 223 -7.60 27.22 14.38
C LEU A 223 -9.08 27.57 14.63
N LYS A 224 -9.65 28.42 13.77
CA LYS A 224 -11.04 28.91 13.87
C LYS A 224 -11.74 28.84 12.51
N GLY A 225 -13.03 28.48 12.53
CA GLY A 225 -13.88 28.45 11.34
C GLY A 225 -13.27 27.64 10.19
N SER A 226 -13.40 28.14 8.96
CA SER A 226 -12.91 27.47 7.75
C SER A 226 -11.42 27.65 7.49
N ALA A 227 -10.63 28.08 8.49
CA ALA A 227 -9.19 28.25 8.32
C ALA A 227 -8.51 26.89 8.05
N ILE A 228 -7.43 26.94 7.27
CA ILE A 228 -6.60 25.78 6.97
C ILE A 228 -5.29 25.95 7.75
N TYR A 229 -4.98 24.98 8.60
CA TYR A 229 -3.64 24.86 9.19
C TYR A 229 -2.66 24.52 8.08
N ASP A 230 -1.70 25.41 7.84
CA ASP A 230 -0.81 25.33 6.70
C ASP A 230 0.66 25.63 7.01
N GLU A 231 0.96 26.26 8.14
CA GLU A 231 2.32 26.53 8.62
C GLU A 231 2.38 26.33 10.14
N ASN A 232 3.53 25.85 10.63
CA ASN A 232 3.78 25.78 12.06
C ASN A 232 3.92 27.20 12.64
N GLY A 233 3.50 27.39 13.88
CA GLY A 233 3.63 28.68 14.54
C GLY A 233 3.48 28.60 16.05
N GLY A 234 4.30 29.40 16.75
CA GLY A 234 4.33 29.47 18.21
C GLY A 234 4.90 28.23 18.88
N GLN A 235 4.38 27.89 20.06
CA GLN A 235 4.89 26.80 20.89
C GLN A 235 4.34 25.44 20.43
N SER A 236 5.20 24.41 20.40
CA SER A 236 4.76 23.01 20.21
C SER A 236 4.24 22.38 21.51
N TYR A 237 3.23 21.51 21.39
CA TYR A 237 2.56 20.83 22.50
C TYR A 237 2.66 19.29 22.45
N GLY A 238 3.41 18.74 21.49
CA GLY A 238 3.59 17.30 21.30
C GLY A 238 2.57 16.67 20.34
N GLY A 239 2.44 15.34 20.41
CA GLY A 239 1.60 14.57 19.51
C GLY A 239 0.11 14.62 19.87
N HIS A 240 -0.78 14.76 18.88
CA HIS A 240 -2.23 14.70 19.08
C HIS A 240 -2.89 13.76 18.06
N ALA A 241 -3.93 13.05 18.50
CA ALA A 241 -4.67 12.08 17.72
C ALA A 241 -6.03 12.62 17.28
N MET A 242 -6.33 12.47 15.98
CA MET A 242 -7.56 12.94 15.35
C MET A 242 -8.01 11.97 14.27
N THR A 243 -9.16 12.25 13.65
CA THR A 243 -9.68 11.46 12.53
C THR A 243 -9.75 12.32 11.28
N ILE A 244 -9.16 11.88 10.17
CA ILE A 244 -9.38 12.47 8.85
C ILE A 244 -10.71 11.93 8.32
N VAL A 245 -11.61 12.86 7.99
CA VAL A 245 -13.00 12.57 7.59
C VAL A 245 -13.33 13.08 6.19
N GLY A 246 -12.36 13.67 5.50
CA GLY A 246 -12.57 14.19 4.15
C GLY A 246 -11.34 14.87 3.58
N TYR A 247 -11.43 15.26 2.32
CA TYR A 247 -10.41 16.02 1.61
C TYR A 247 -11.02 16.86 0.49
N ASP A 248 -10.30 17.90 0.08
CA ASP A 248 -10.67 18.75 -1.05
C ASP A 248 -9.40 19.27 -1.75
N ASP A 249 -9.17 18.81 -2.99
CA ASP A 249 -8.02 19.20 -3.82
C ASP A 249 -8.08 20.67 -4.27
N ASN A 250 -9.25 21.31 -4.21
CA ASN A 250 -9.46 22.69 -4.66
C ASN A 250 -9.23 23.71 -3.54
N LYS A 251 -9.05 23.27 -2.29
CA LYS A 251 -8.73 24.21 -1.20
C LYS A 251 -7.37 24.86 -1.41
N LYS A 252 -7.30 26.14 -1.08
CA LYS A 252 -6.05 26.91 -1.09
C LYS A 252 -5.89 27.59 0.26
N SER A 253 -4.78 27.31 0.94
CA SER A 253 -4.47 27.92 2.23
C SER A 253 -4.02 29.38 2.08
N LYS A 254 -3.90 30.09 3.19
CA LYS A 254 -3.44 31.50 3.19
C LYS A 254 -2.02 31.64 2.66
N SER A 255 -1.16 30.66 2.95
CA SER A 255 0.22 30.60 2.43
C SER A 255 0.30 30.19 0.96
N GLY A 256 -0.82 29.81 0.32
CA GLY A 256 -0.90 29.43 -1.08
C GLY A 256 -0.86 27.92 -1.34
N LYS A 257 -0.76 27.08 -0.30
CA LYS A 257 -0.70 25.61 -0.43
C LYS A 257 -2.04 25.07 -0.95
N LYS A 258 -1.98 24.19 -1.95
CA LYS A 258 -3.15 23.57 -2.58
C LYS A 258 -3.51 22.24 -1.92
N GLY A 259 -4.80 22.00 -1.77
CA GLY A 259 -5.36 20.78 -1.19
C GLY A 259 -5.32 20.75 0.33
N ALA A 260 -6.37 20.20 0.95
CA ALA A 260 -6.43 20.01 2.40
C ALA A 260 -7.27 18.79 2.80
N PHE A 261 -6.92 18.21 3.94
CA PHE A 261 -7.70 17.19 4.64
C PHE A 261 -8.60 17.84 5.70
N LYS A 262 -9.80 17.29 5.88
CA LYS A 262 -10.73 17.67 6.96
C LYS A 262 -10.55 16.73 8.13
N LEU A 263 -10.37 17.29 9.33
CA LEU A 263 -10.17 16.58 10.58
C LEU A 263 -11.41 16.72 11.45
N GLN A 264 -11.82 15.64 12.11
CA GLN A 264 -12.62 15.69 13.32
C GLN A 264 -11.70 15.63 14.54
N ASN A 265 -11.88 16.57 15.45
CA ASN A 265 -11.12 16.68 16.68
C ASN A 265 -11.98 16.30 17.91
N SER A 266 -11.34 16.10 19.06
CA SER A 266 -11.97 15.76 20.35
C SER A 266 -11.87 16.89 21.38
N TRP A 267 -11.90 18.15 20.93
CA TRP A 267 -11.86 19.35 21.78
C TRP A 267 -13.19 20.09 21.86
N GLY A 268 -14.29 19.43 21.49
CA GLY A 268 -15.63 20.00 21.47
C GLY A 268 -15.90 20.90 20.25
N THR A 269 -17.13 21.40 20.18
CA THR A 269 -17.66 22.15 19.03
C THR A 269 -17.14 23.58 18.92
N ASN A 270 -16.51 24.12 19.97
CA ASN A 270 -16.00 25.50 19.95
C ASN A 270 -14.67 25.61 19.20
N TRP A 271 -13.95 24.50 19.01
CA TRP A 271 -12.70 24.48 18.26
C TRP A 271 -12.96 24.39 16.75
N GLY A 272 -12.18 25.12 15.94
CA GLY A 272 -12.29 25.08 14.49
C GLY A 272 -13.65 25.53 13.97
N ASP A 273 -14.23 24.75 13.06
CA ASP A 273 -15.60 24.85 12.56
C ASP A 273 -16.43 23.71 13.16
N LYS A 274 -17.10 23.99 14.28
CA LYS A 274 -17.97 23.02 14.99
C LYS A 274 -17.24 21.72 15.37
N GLY A 275 -15.96 21.83 15.74
CA GLY A 275 -15.11 20.69 16.10
C GLY A 275 -14.38 20.03 14.93
N PHE A 276 -14.53 20.58 13.72
CA PHE A 276 -13.79 20.17 12.53
C PHE A 276 -12.73 21.22 12.17
N GLY A 277 -11.63 20.78 11.56
CA GLY A 277 -10.58 21.68 11.09
C GLY A 277 -9.98 21.21 9.77
N TRP A 278 -9.34 22.11 9.03
CA TRP A 278 -8.65 21.75 7.79
C TRP A 278 -7.14 21.80 7.98
N VAL A 279 -6.44 20.83 7.39
CA VAL A 279 -4.98 20.74 7.39
C VAL A 279 -4.49 20.59 5.96
N SER A 280 -3.58 21.47 5.51
CA SER A 280 -3.04 21.36 4.15
C SER A 280 -2.26 20.05 3.96
N TYR A 281 -2.22 19.51 2.74
CA TYR A 281 -1.46 18.28 2.46
C TYR A 281 0.02 18.43 2.83
N SER A 282 0.63 19.57 2.47
CA SER A 282 2.02 19.88 2.76
C SER A 282 2.33 19.93 4.26
N ILE A 283 1.46 20.56 5.07
CA ILE A 283 1.74 20.61 6.51
C ILE A 283 1.57 19.23 7.15
N LEU A 284 0.57 18.44 6.72
CA LEU A 284 0.41 17.08 7.22
C LEU A 284 1.63 16.21 6.89
N ALA A 285 2.18 16.32 5.68
CA ALA A 285 3.42 15.63 5.30
C ALA A 285 4.59 16.01 6.23
N LYS A 286 4.69 17.29 6.64
CA LYS A 286 5.73 17.81 7.54
C LYS A 286 5.58 17.36 8.99
N VAL A 287 4.38 17.47 9.57
CA VAL A 287 4.18 17.29 11.03
C VAL A 287 3.48 15.98 11.42
N GLY A 288 2.91 15.27 10.43
CA GLY A 288 2.35 13.95 10.60
C GLY A 288 3.38 12.95 11.10
N GLN A 289 2.94 12.01 11.93
CA GLN A 289 3.78 10.99 12.53
C GLN A 289 3.33 9.59 12.12
N GLU A 290 2.03 9.34 12.19
CA GLU A 290 1.44 8.06 11.80
C GLU A 290 0.02 8.26 11.27
N THR A 291 -0.35 7.47 10.26
CA THR A 291 -1.73 7.35 9.78
C THR A 291 -2.12 5.89 9.62
N TYR A 292 -3.32 5.53 10.05
CA TYR A 292 -3.85 4.17 9.95
C TYR A 292 -5.29 4.15 9.47
N ALA A 293 -5.61 3.15 8.64
CA ALA A 293 -6.99 2.76 8.36
C ALA A 293 -7.35 1.57 9.26
N ILE A 294 -8.48 1.68 9.98
CA ILE A 294 -9.04 0.56 10.75
C ILE A 294 -9.95 -0.25 9.83
N ILE A 295 -9.76 -1.57 9.84
CA ILE A 295 -10.58 -2.54 9.11
C ILE A 295 -11.36 -3.32 10.16
N ASP A 296 -12.67 -3.15 10.15
CA ASP A 296 -13.51 -3.64 11.23
C ASP A 296 -14.28 -4.91 10.80
N GLU A 297 -14.56 -5.85 11.71
CA GLU A 297 -15.20 -7.15 11.38
C GLU A 297 -16.54 -6.94 10.65
N PRO A 298 -16.80 -7.59 9.50
CA PRO A 298 -18.10 -7.47 8.85
C PRO A 298 -19.21 -7.88 9.83
N ALA A 299 -20.39 -7.26 9.73
CA ALA A 299 -21.52 -7.64 10.56
C ALA A 299 -21.77 -9.16 10.43
N PRO A 300 -22.10 -9.90 11.51
CA PRO A 300 -22.61 -11.25 11.38
C PRO A 300 -23.90 -11.16 10.57
N GLN A 301 -23.84 -11.52 9.29
CA GLN A 301 -25.03 -11.66 8.48
C GLN A 301 -25.76 -12.90 8.96
N ASN A 302 -26.93 -12.72 9.56
CA ASN A 302 -27.89 -13.80 9.75
C ASN A 302 -28.37 -14.21 8.35
N THR A 303 -27.65 -15.17 7.76
CA THR A 303 -27.70 -15.64 6.36
C THR A 303 -27.09 -14.64 5.35
N PRO A 304 -25.88 -14.91 4.85
CA PRO A 304 -25.25 -14.07 3.84
C PRO A 304 -25.74 -14.44 2.44
N THR A 305 -26.37 -13.50 1.75
CA THR A 305 -26.26 -13.41 0.29
C THR A 305 -24.97 -12.68 -0.01
N VAL A 306 -23.90 -13.42 -0.31
CA VAL A 306 -22.67 -12.82 -0.84
C VAL A 306 -22.95 -12.43 -2.29
N ASN A 307 -23.13 -11.13 -2.55
CA ASN A 307 -23.19 -10.61 -3.91
C ASN A 307 -21.78 -10.64 -4.52
N VAL A 308 -21.40 -11.80 -5.04
CA VAL A 308 -20.14 -12.00 -5.74
C VAL A 308 -20.34 -11.59 -7.20
N THR A 309 -19.60 -10.59 -7.69
CA THR A 309 -19.51 -10.29 -9.13
C THR A 309 -18.11 -10.66 -9.59
N PRO A 310 -17.94 -11.59 -10.53
CA PRO A 310 -16.62 -11.95 -11.01
C PRO A 310 -16.07 -10.82 -11.88
N THR A 311 -14.93 -10.26 -11.48
CA THR A 311 -14.17 -9.35 -12.32
C THR A 311 -12.86 -10.02 -12.69
N LYS A 312 -12.61 -10.22 -13.99
CA LYS A 312 -11.27 -10.62 -14.45
C LYS A 312 -10.31 -9.49 -14.05
N LYS A 313 -9.29 -9.83 -13.25
CA LYS A 313 -8.25 -8.89 -12.85
C LYS A 313 -7.53 -8.38 -14.11
N PRO A 314 -7.60 -7.07 -14.43
CA PRO A 314 -6.82 -6.52 -15.53
C PRO A 314 -5.34 -6.56 -15.18
N ILE A 315 -4.48 -6.59 -16.19
CA ILE A 315 -3.04 -6.47 -15.96
C ILE A 315 -2.69 -5.08 -15.38
N ALA A 316 -2.13 -5.06 -14.17
CA ALA A 316 -1.75 -3.84 -13.50
C ALA A 316 -0.38 -3.33 -13.99
N PRO A 317 -0.15 -2.00 -14.03
CA PRO A 317 1.18 -1.45 -14.24
C PRO A 317 2.12 -1.85 -13.10
N PRO A 318 3.44 -1.92 -13.34
CA PRO A 318 4.42 -2.17 -12.28
C PRO A 318 4.33 -1.12 -11.16
N ALA A 319 4.36 -1.60 -9.92
CA ALA A 319 4.39 -0.79 -8.71
C ALA A 319 5.76 -0.93 -7.99
N GLU A 320 5.98 -0.14 -6.94
CA GLU A 320 7.23 -0.17 -6.15
C GLU A 320 8.51 0.00 -6.97
N ILE A 321 8.41 0.81 -8.02
CA ILE A 321 9.54 1.01 -8.93
C ILE A 321 10.62 1.82 -8.21
N LYS A 322 11.83 1.29 -8.21
CA LYS A 322 13.03 1.94 -7.70
C LYS A 322 14.06 2.01 -8.79
N ALA A 323 14.81 3.10 -8.82
CA ALA A 323 15.94 3.30 -9.70
C ALA A 323 17.17 3.66 -8.87
N SER A 324 18.36 3.22 -9.31
CA SER A 324 19.60 3.69 -8.70
C SER A 324 19.76 5.20 -8.93
N LYS A 325 20.19 5.87 -7.87
CA LYS A 325 20.37 7.31 -7.74
C LYS A 325 21.81 7.57 -7.31
N GLY A 326 22.77 7.53 -8.22
CA GLY A 326 24.19 7.85 -7.95
C GLY A 326 25.02 6.73 -7.32
N GLU A 327 24.48 5.51 -7.16
CA GLU A 327 25.27 4.35 -6.72
C GLU A 327 26.31 3.92 -7.76
N PHE A 328 26.03 4.18 -9.05
CA PHE A 328 26.85 3.77 -10.17
C PHE A 328 27.05 4.94 -11.13
N ASP A 329 28.19 4.98 -11.79
CA ASP A 329 28.54 5.95 -12.84
C ASP A 329 28.18 5.46 -14.25
N THR A 330 28.12 4.15 -14.42
CA THR A 330 28.07 3.47 -15.73
C THR A 330 26.75 2.76 -16.01
N LYS A 331 25.83 2.72 -15.04
CA LYS A 331 24.55 2.02 -15.18
C LYS A 331 23.44 2.61 -14.31
N ILE A 332 22.20 2.38 -14.71
CA ILE A 332 21.02 2.53 -13.86
C ILE A 332 20.40 1.17 -13.61
N VAL A 333 20.19 0.82 -12.34
CA VAL A 333 19.49 -0.40 -11.94
C VAL A 333 18.05 -0.05 -11.58
N LEU A 334 17.11 -0.69 -12.27
CA LEU A 334 15.67 -0.59 -12.03
C LEU A 334 15.15 -1.88 -11.39
N THR A 335 14.26 -1.76 -10.42
CA THR A 335 13.56 -2.88 -9.77
C THR A 335 12.11 -2.50 -9.49
N TRP A 336 11.18 -3.43 -9.60
CA TRP A 336 9.75 -3.19 -9.34
C TRP A 336 9.07 -4.43 -8.79
N ALA A 337 7.84 -4.30 -8.27
CA ALA A 337 7.05 -5.43 -7.80
C ALA A 337 6.61 -6.33 -8.98
N GLN A 338 6.83 -7.65 -8.85
CA GLN A 338 6.34 -8.67 -9.78
C GLN A 338 4.81 -8.54 -9.94
N GLN A 339 4.34 -8.80 -11.16
CA GLN A 339 2.92 -8.72 -11.51
C GLN A 339 2.46 -10.11 -11.97
N ASP A 340 1.37 -10.62 -11.39
CA ASP A 340 0.91 -12.02 -11.57
C ASP A 340 0.62 -12.39 -13.03
N LEU A 341 0.12 -11.43 -13.81
CA LEU A 341 -0.29 -11.65 -15.22
C LEU A 341 0.78 -11.24 -16.24
N ALA A 342 1.93 -10.73 -15.79
CA ALA A 342 3.00 -10.28 -16.67
C ALA A 342 3.89 -11.45 -17.11
N VAL A 343 4.05 -11.60 -18.43
CA VAL A 343 5.03 -12.50 -19.06
C VAL A 343 6.30 -11.77 -19.51
N ALA A 344 6.25 -10.45 -19.56
CA ALA A 344 7.38 -9.55 -19.76
C ALA A 344 7.04 -8.14 -19.25
N TYR A 345 8.05 -7.28 -19.24
CA TYR A 345 7.94 -5.86 -18.94
C TYR A 345 8.57 -5.07 -20.06
N LEU A 346 7.91 -3.99 -20.48
CA LEU A 346 8.48 -3.02 -21.41
C LEU A 346 9.00 -1.83 -20.61
N ILE A 347 10.31 -1.61 -20.66
CA ILE A 347 10.97 -0.47 -20.04
C ILE A 347 11.00 0.64 -21.08
N GLN A 348 10.41 1.78 -20.74
CA GLN A 348 10.50 3.00 -21.53
C GLN A 348 11.38 4.01 -20.82
N ARG A 349 12.22 4.70 -21.58
CA ARG A 349 13.07 5.79 -21.09
C ARG A 349 12.65 7.09 -21.77
N LYS A 350 12.61 8.18 -21.00
CA LYS A 350 12.33 9.51 -21.53
C LYS A 350 13.59 10.07 -22.17
N GLU A 351 13.44 10.60 -23.38
CA GLU A 351 14.46 11.34 -24.09
C GLU A 351 13.83 12.59 -24.68
N GLU A 352 14.45 13.74 -24.40
CA GLU A 352 13.83 15.06 -24.58
C GLU A 352 12.47 15.17 -23.86
N SER A 353 11.36 15.08 -24.60
CA SER A 353 10.00 15.17 -24.06
C SER A 353 9.16 13.90 -24.22
N GLU A 354 9.67 12.90 -24.95
CA GLU A 354 8.91 11.71 -25.32
C GLU A 354 9.54 10.45 -24.70
N PHE A 355 8.69 9.46 -24.44
CA PHE A 355 9.14 8.14 -24.02
C PHE A 355 9.30 7.24 -25.24
N TYR A 356 10.39 6.46 -25.25
CA TYR A 356 10.60 5.40 -26.24
C TYR A 356 10.87 4.07 -25.57
N ASP A 357 10.65 3.00 -26.33
CA ASP A 357 10.89 1.63 -25.93
C ASP A 357 12.40 1.38 -25.83
N LEU A 358 12.91 1.26 -24.60
CA LEU A 358 14.32 1.05 -24.33
C LEU A 358 14.67 -0.43 -24.47
N ALA A 359 13.92 -1.30 -23.78
CA ALA A 359 14.19 -2.72 -23.69
C ALA A 359 12.99 -3.49 -23.11
N TYR A 360 12.98 -4.80 -23.32
CA TYR A 360 12.12 -5.72 -22.57
C TYR A 360 12.89 -6.41 -21.43
N SER A 361 12.18 -6.84 -20.40
CA SER A 361 12.69 -7.73 -19.36
C SER A 361 11.67 -8.82 -19.04
N ASP A 362 12.11 -10.06 -18.88
CA ASP A 362 11.32 -11.17 -18.36
C ASP A 362 11.37 -11.26 -16.82
N LYS A 363 12.15 -10.36 -16.19
CA LYS A 363 12.31 -10.25 -14.75
C LYS A 363 11.79 -8.90 -14.26
N PRO A 364 11.42 -8.79 -12.98
CA PRO A 364 10.98 -7.52 -12.39
C PRO A 364 12.16 -6.58 -12.05
N SER A 365 13.20 -6.63 -12.87
CA SER A 365 14.41 -5.81 -12.76
C SER A 365 15.02 -5.58 -14.15
N PHE A 366 15.73 -4.46 -14.31
CA PHE A 366 16.46 -4.13 -15.54
C PHE A 366 17.70 -3.30 -15.23
N THR A 367 18.79 -3.53 -15.95
CA THR A 367 20.03 -2.74 -15.82
C THR A 367 20.28 -1.99 -17.12
N ASP A 368 20.09 -0.67 -17.12
CA ASP A 368 20.42 0.20 -18.23
C ASP A 368 21.91 0.54 -18.20
N ILE A 369 22.68 0.00 -19.15
CA ILE A 369 24.11 0.29 -19.34
C ILE A 369 24.38 1.35 -20.42
N SER A 370 23.32 1.88 -21.05
CA SER A 370 23.40 2.86 -22.15
C SER A 370 23.37 4.31 -21.65
N VAL A 371 23.89 4.53 -20.44
CA VAL A 371 23.85 5.81 -19.72
C VAL A 371 25.22 6.46 -19.66
N SER A 372 25.25 7.79 -19.71
CA SER A 372 26.44 8.59 -19.40
C SER A 372 26.59 8.82 -17.89
N PRO A 373 27.83 8.96 -17.38
CA PRO A 373 28.10 9.51 -16.05
C PRO A 373 27.49 10.90 -15.86
N ASN A 374 27.33 11.32 -14.61
CA ASN A 374 26.75 12.60 -14.20
C ASN A 374 25.47 12.98 -14.96
N SER A 375 24.52 12.05 -15.09
CA SER A 375 23.32 12.25 -15.90
C SER A 375 22.07 11.66 -15.26
N ALA A 376 20.98 12.42 -15.25
CA ALA A 376 19.66 11.94 -14.87
C ALA A 376 18.87 11.37 -16.08
N TYR A 377 18.00 10.41 -15.78
CA TYR A 377 17.12 9.71 -16.70
C TYR A 377 15.78 9.43 -16.02
N VAL A 378 14.70 9.49 -16.78
CA VAL A 378 13.36 9.16 -16.31
C VAL A 378 12.88 7.91 -17.04
N TYR A 379 12.29 6.97 -16.30
CA TYR A 379 11.78 5.71 -16.81
C TYR A 379 10.31 5.54 -16.42
N ARG A 380 9.61 4.74 -17.21
CA ARG A 380 8.32 4.16 -16.84
C ARG A 380 8.24 2.76 -17.41
N ILE A 381 7.39 1.92 -16.82
CA ILE A 381 7.36 0.49 -17.13
C ILE A 381 5.93 0.08 -17.41
N LEU A 382 5.74 -0.80 -18.40
CA LEU A 382 4.46 -1.42 -18.71
C LEU A 382 4.57 -2.92 -18.46
N SER A 383 3.54 -3.49 -17.85
CA SER A 383 3.39 -4.94 -17.74
C SER A 383 2.84 -5.48 -19.06
N VAL A 384 3.48 -6.51 -19.60
CA VAL A 384 3.05 -7.18 -20.83
C VAL A 384 2.49 -8.54 -20.46
N GLY A 385 1.19 -8.72 -20.66
CA GLY A 385 0.51 -9.98 -20.43
C GLY A 385 0.40 -10.82 -21.70
N THR A 386 -0.29 -11.95 -21.60
CA THR A 386 -0.54 -12.81 -22.75
C THR A 386 -1.58 -12.23 -23.70
N GLU A 387 -2.53 -11.43 -23.21
CA GLU A 387 -3.68 -10.93 -23.98
C GLU A 387 -3.81 -9.40 -23.98
N GLU A 388 -3.04 -8.69 -23.15
CA GLU A 388 -3.14 -7.24 -22.97
C GLU A 388 -1.84 -6.66 -22.42
N VAL A 389 -1.70 -5.34 -22.50
CA VAL A 389 -0.60 -4.56 -21.93
C VAL A 389 -1.21 -3.54 -20.98
N SER A 390 -0.58 -3.35 -19.82
CA SER A 390 -1.06 -2.36 -18.84
C SER A 390 -0.91 -0.93 -19.37
N VAL A 391 -1.54 0.02 -18.69
CA VAL A 391 -1.10 1.42 -18.76
C VAL A 391 0.36 1.55 -18.28
N ALA A 392 0.99 2.69 -18.54
CA ALA A 392 2.32 2.96 -17.99
C ALA A 392 2.27 3.18 -16.47
N SER A 393 3.32 2.75 -15.79
CA SER A 393 3.55 3.11 -14.39
C SER A 393 3.73 4.60 -14.19
N LEU A 394 3.78 5.03 -12.93
CA LEU A 394 4.33 6.34 -12.59
C LEU A 394 5.80 6.43 -13.05
N ASP A 395 6.19 7.65 -13.40
CA ASP A 395 7.56 7.97 -13.79
C ASP A 395 8.51 7.80 -12.58
N VAL A 396 9.68 7.21 -12.84
CA VAL A 396 10.76 7.06 -11.85
C VAL A 396 12.05 7.69 -12.38
N GLU A 397 12.74 8.44 -11.53
CA GLU A 397 14.03 9.03 -11.85
C GLU A 397 15.18 8.16 -11.34
N GLY A 398 16.16 7.92 -12.20
CA GLY A 398 17.49 7.40 -11.82
C GLY A 398 18.58 8.29 -12.38
N PHE A 399 19.71 8.39 -11.68
CA PHE A 399 20.85 9.18 -12.12
C PHE A 399 22.18 8.49 -11.83
N THR A 400 23.20 8.80 -12.62
CA THR A 400 24.55 8.25 -12.49
C THR A 400 25.46 9.17 -11.69
N ALA A 401 26.42 8.60 -10.97
CA ALA A 401 27.47 9.36 -10.28
C ALA A 401 28.36 10.10 -11.29
N ALA A 402 28.95 11.21 -10.83
CA ALA A 402 29.94 11.95 -11.62
C ALA A 402 31.29 11.25 -11.68
N GLU A 403 31.73 10.69 -10.54
CA GLU A 403 32.99 9.97 -10.42
C GLU A 403 32.76 8.45 -10.42
N PRO A 404 33.75 7.65 -10.87
CA PRO A 404 33.66 6.21 -10.86
C PRO A 404 33.33 5.65 -9.47
N ASN A 405 32.18 4.98 -9.36
CA ASN A 405 31.73 4.34 -8.14
C ASN A 405 31.20 2.94 -8.46
N SER A 406 31.96 1.92 -8.06
CA SER A 406 31.59 0.50 -8.19
C SER A 406 31.17 -0.12 -6.86
N ASN A 407 31.24 0.64 -5.76
CA ASN A 407 30.88 0.18 -4.40
C ASN A 407 29.38 0.29 -4.12
N GLY A 408 28.57 0.66 -5.13
CA GLY A 408 27.13 0.74 -5.03
C GLY A 408 26.49 -0.62 -4.73
N ASN A 409 25.56 -0.64 -3.78
CA ASN A 409 24.73 -1.82 -3.52
C ASN A 409 23.73 -2.04 -4.65
N ILE A 410 23.39 -3.29 -4.93
CA ILE A 410 22.22 -3.60 -5.77
C ILE A 410 20.94 -3.15 -5.04
N GLY A 411 19.90 -2.83 -5.80
CA GLY A 411 18.65 -2.27 -5.26
C GLY A 411 18.00 -3.14 -4.17
N GLN A 412 17.16 -2.53 -3.34
CA GLN A 412 16.38 -3.21 -2.30
C GLN A 412 15.38 -4.20 -2.93
N VAL A 413 15.17 -5.36 -2.29
CA VAL A 413 14.12 -6.30 -2.69
C VAL A 413 12.74 -5.64 -2.51
N VAL A 414 11.86 -5.79 -3.51
CA VAL A 414 10.52 -5.21 -3.56
C VAL A 414 9.46 -6.26 -3.87
N GLY A 415 8.18 -5.92 -3.67
CA GLY A 415 7.05 -6.81 -3.98
C GLY A 415 6.96 -8.06 -3.10
N LEU A 416 7.47 -8.01 -1.86
CA LEU A 416 7.34 -9.12 -0.93
C LEU A 416 5.87 -9.34 -0.56
N THR A 417 5.36 -10.51 -0.91
CA THR A 417 3.99 -10.96 -0.68
C THR A 417 4.02 -12.35 -0.06
N GLY A 418 2.88 -12.82 0.44
CA GLY A 418 2.76 -14.24 0.75
C GLY A 418 1.34 -14.74 0.80
N VAL A 419 1.21 -16.03 0.50
CA VAL A 419 -0.04 -16.77 0.49
C VAL A 419 -0.02 -17.85 1.57
N VAL A 420 -1.16 -18.08 2.19
CA VAL A 420 -1.30 -19.08 3.26
C VAL A 420 -2.06 -20.28 2.73
N TYR A 421 -1.61 -21.48 3.09
CA TYR A 421 -2.29 -22.73 2.76
C TYR A 421 -1.99 -23.83 3.78
N MET A 422 -2.79 -24.89 3.75
CA MET A 422 -2.56 -26.12 4.50
C MET A 422 -1.82 -27.15 3.66
N SER A 423 -0.76 -27.74 4.20
CA SER A 423 -0.13 -28.96 3.68
C SER A 423 -0.45 -30.10 4.64
N GLY A 424 -1.43 -30.93 4.29
CA GLY A 424 -2.03 -31.85 5.26
C GLY A 424 -2.69 -31.07 6.41
N SER A 425 -2.21 -31.26 7.64
CA SER A 425 -2.71 -30.58 8.85
C SER A 425 -1.83 -29.41 9.31
N THR A 426 -0.77 -29.05 8.57
CA THR A 426 0.13 -27.96 8.94
C THR A 426 -0.10 -26.73 8.06
N PRO A 427 -0.30 -25.53 8.64
CA PRO A 427 -0.33 -24.30 7.87
C PRO A 427 1.07 -23.93 7.42
N ASN A 428 1.17 -23.40 6.21
CA ASN A 428 2.40 -22.93 5.58
C ASN A 428 2.16 -21.52 5.03
N VAL A 429 3.21 -20.72 5.00
CA VAL A 429 3.22 -19.41 4.34
C VAL A 429 4.22 -19.46 3.19
N GLU A 430 3.74 -19.38 1.95
CA GLU A 430 4.60 -19.23 0.79
C GLU A 430 4.79 -17.75 0.49
N LEU A 431 6.02 -17.30 0.65
CA LEU A 431 6.47 -15.96 0.34
C LEU A 431 7.00 -15.90 -1.09
N SER A 432 6.70 -14.81 -1.78
CA SER A 432 7.23 -14.48 -3.09
C SER A 432 7.63 -13.01 -3.15
N TRP A 433 8.66 -12.70 -3.94
CA TRP A 433 9.14 -11.33 -4.14
C TRP A 433 9.71 -11.15 -5.53
N SER A 434 10.07 -9.92 -5.88
CA SER A 434 10.72 -9.63 -7.15
C SER A 434 12.16 -10.15 -7.19
N ALA A 435 12.47 -10.93 -8.24
CA ALA A 435 13.84 -11.31 -8.53
C ALA A 435 14.71 -10.06 -8.79
N LEU A 436 15.96 -10.10 -8.33
CA LEU A 436 16.90 -9.00 -8.43
C LEU A 436 18.07 -9.44 -9.29
N ASP A 437 18.37 -8.66 -10.34
CA ASP A 437 19.47 -8.97 -11.24
C ASP A 437 20.82 -9.06 -10.49
N GLY A 438 21.58 -10.12 -10.74
CA GLY A 438 22.83 -10.43 -10.06
C GLY A 438 22.73 -11.06 -8.66
N ALA A 439 21.55 -11.15 -8.04
CA ALA A 439 21.42 -11.83 -6.74
C ALA A 439 21.72 -13.33 -6.85
N THR A 440 22.51 -13.87 -5.91
CA THR A 440 22.86 -15.30 -5.87
C THR A 440 21.94 -16.13 -4.98
N SER A 441 21.33 -15.49 -3.98
CA SER A 441 20.34 -16.04 -3.06
C SER A 441 19.69 -14.91 -2.27
N TYR A 442 18.81 -15.25 -1.34
CA TYR A 442 18.06 -14.34 -0.48
C TYR A 442 18.07 -14.86 0.96
N SER A 443 18.12 -13.96 1.95
CA SER A 443 17.93 -14.29 3.37
C SER A 443 16.56 -13.80 3.82
N ILE A 444 15.81 -14.67 4.49
CA ILE A 444 14.43 -14.42 4.93
C ILE A 444 14.40 -14.39 6.45
N VAL A 445 13.81 -13.35 7.01
CA VAL A 445 13.64 -13.17 8.46
C VAL A 445 12.16 -13.06 8.83
N ARG A 446 11.82 -13.53 10.04
CA ARG A 446 10.50 -13.37 10.68
C ARG A 446 10.65 -12.87 12.11
N THR A 447 9.71 -12.09 12.61
CA THR A 447 9.73 -11.65 14.01
C THR A 447 9.38 -12.76 15.00
N ASP A 448 9.92 -12.68 16.22
CA ASP A 448 9.48 -13.46 17.37
C ASP A 448 8.36 -12.77 18.17
N SER A 449 7.92 -13.35 19.30
CA SER A 449 6.84 -12.78 20.13
C SER A 449 7.21 -11.44 20.78
N SER A 450 8.48 -11.05 20.76
CA SER A 450 8.97 -9.75 21.24
C SER A 450 9.29 -8.79 20.08
N LEU A 451 8.79 -9.09 18.87
CA LEU A 451 9.02 -8.31 17.64
C LEU A 451 10.48 -8.22 17.20
N LYS A 452 11.35 -9.15 17.63
CA LYS A 452 12.74 -9.19 17.17
C LYS A 452 12.89 -10.05 15.92
N TRP A 453 13.60 -9.54 14.91
CA TRP A 453 13.87 -10.24 13.66
C TRP A 453 14.79 -11.45 13.86
N LYS A 454 14.40 -12.61 13.31
CA LYS A 454 15.20 -13.83 13.28
C LYS A 454 15.20 -14.44 11.89
N THR A 455 16.37 -14.86 11.41
CA THR A 455 16.48 -15.59 10.14
C THR A 455 15.77 -16.93 10.25
N ILE A 456 14.85 -17.18 9.31
CA ILE A 456 14.11 -18.45 9.21
C ILE A 456 14.60 -19.32 8.04
N GLY A 457 15.34 -18.75 7.09
CA GLY A 457 15.92 -19.52 5.99
C GLY A 457 16.64 -18.67 4.94
N THR A 458 17.17 -19.36 3.93
CA THR A 458 17.71 -18.75 2.71
C THR A 458 17.08 -19.42 1.49
N SER A 459 16.96 -18.68 0.38
CA SER A 459 16.43 -19.21 -0.88
C SER A 459 17.29 -18.78 -2.07
N LYS A 460 17.46 -19.67 -3.05
CA LYS A 460 18.07 -19.31 -4.36
C LYS A 460 17.04 -18.77 -5.35
N LEU A 461 15.76 -19.03 -5.09
CA LEU A 461 14.64 -18.55 -5.87
C LEU A 461 14.07 -17.28 -5.22
N PRO A 462 13.34 -16.45 -5.97
CA PRO A 462 12.65 -15.30 -5.42
C PRO A 462 11.37 -15.69 -4.65
N SER A 463 11.41 -16.83 -3.96
CA SER A 463 10.32 -17.38 -3.16
C SER A 463 10.86 -18.23 -2.02
N PHE A 464 10.09 -18.37 -0.94
CA PHE A 464 10.43 -19.20 0.21
C PHE A 464 9.16 -19.65 0.94
N THR A 465 9.07 -20.92 1.31
CA THR A 465 7.98 -21.42 2.16
C THR A 465 8.44 -21.45 3.61
N ASP A 466 7.75 -20.70 4.48
CA ASP A 466 7.82 -20.87 5.93
C ASP A 466 6.92 -22.04 6.34
N PRO A 467 7.49 -23.18 6.79
CA PRO A 467 6.73 -24.37 7.12
C PRO A 467 6.17 -24.36 8.55
N SER A 468 6.46 -23.31 9.33
CA SER A 468 6.11 -23.23 10.75
C SER A 468 5.67 -21.82 11.17
N PRO A 469 4.73 -21.20 10.43
CA PRO A 469 4.18 -19.90 10.82
C PRO A 469 3.46 -20.01 12.17
N LYS A 470 3.40 -18.90 12.91
CA LYS A 470 2.58 -18.83 14.11
C LYS A 470 1.11 -18.80 13.72
N VAL A 471 0.32 -19.67 14.32
CA VAL A 471 -1.11 -19.86 14.05
C VAL A 471 -1.92 -19.05 15.07
N GLY A 472 -3.02 -18.43 14.64
CA GLY A 472 -3.85 -17.56 15.48
C GLY A 472 -3.26 -16.16 15.69
N GLU A 473 -2.13 -15.84 15.06
CA GLU A 473 -1.40 -14.58 15.22
C GLU A 473 -0.86 -14.05 13.88
N SER A 474 -0.41 -12.80 13.88
CA SER A 474 0.22 -12.12 12.76
C SER A 474 1.71 -12.48 12.65
N ASN A 475 2.17 -12.87 11.46
CA ASN A 475 3.58 -13.16 11.16
C ASN A 475 4.18 -12.05 10.30
N PHE A 476 5.32 -11.50 10.70
CA PHE A 476 5.97 -10.38 10.02
C PHE A 476 7.23 -10.86 9.32
N TYR A 477 7.37 -10.61 8.01
CA TYR A 477 8.50 -11.10 7.20
C TYR A 477 9.26 -9.98 6.52
N ARG A 478 10.58 -10.16 6.33
CA ARG A 478 11.43 -9.33 5.45
C ARG A 478 12.44 -10.20 4.71
N VAL A 479 12.91 -9.70 3.57
CA VAL A 479 13.89 -10.38 2.71
C VAL A 479 15.01 -9.43 2.32
N VAL A 480 16.24 -9.94 2.27
CA VAL A 480 17.40 -9.22 1.70
C VAL A 480 18.09 -10.10 0.66
N ALA A 481 18.56 -9.49 -0.43
CA ALA A 481 19.34 -10.18 -1.44
C ALA A 481 20.76 -10.47 -0.93
N LEU A 482 21.32 -11.60 -1.37
CA LEU A 482 22.68 -12.03 -1.06
C LEU A 482 23.49 -12.15 -2.36
N MET A 483 24.67 -11.55 -2.38
CA MET A 483 25.71 -11.79 -3.39
C MET A 483 26.91 -12.43 -2.72
N GLN A 484 27.33 -13.60 -3.21
CA GLN A 484 28.44 -14.36 -2.62
C GLN A 484 28.25 -14.56 -1.10
N SER A 485 27.01 -14.84 -0.68
CA SER A 485 26.59 -15.02 0.72
C SER A 485 26.67 -13.79 1.62
N LYS A 486 26.84 -12.58 1.08
CA LYS A 486 26.77 -11.32 1.84
C LYS A 486 25.50 -10.55 1.49
N PRO A 487 24.78 -9.99 2.49
CA PRO A 487 23.68 -9.08 2.24
C PRO A 487 24.12 -7.91 1.37
N VAL A 488 23.31 -7.60 0.36
CA VAL A 488 23.53 -6.49 -0.55
C VAL A 488 22.23 -5.69 -0.66
N GLY A 489 22.34 -4.39 -0.36
CA GLY A 489 21.20 -3.50 -0.25
C GLY A 489 20.50 -3.57 1.11
N ASP A 490 19.41 -2.80 1.23
CA ASP A 490 18.58 -2.75 2.42
C ASP A 490 17.62 -3.94 2.49
N TRP A 491 17.13 -4.25 3.69
CA TRP A 491 16.01 -5.18 3.87
C TRP A 491 14.78 -4.69 3.13
N SER A 492 13.99 -5.59 2.54
CA SER A 492 12.68 -5.25 1.97
C SER A 492 11.78 -4.56 2.99
N GLU A 493 10.75 -3.88 2.51
CA GLU A 493 9.58 -3.57 3.34
C GLU A 493 9.03 -4.86 3.97
N SER A 494 8.41 -4.74 5.15
CA SER A 494 7.83 -5.92 5.80
C SER A 494 6.45 -6.26 5.23
N VAL A 495 6.14 -7.56 5.18
CA VAL A 495 4.79 -8.06 4.95
C VAL A 495 4.27 -8.73 6.21
N VAL A 496 2.98 -8.54 6.52
CA VAL A 496 2.28 -9.26 7.59
C VAL A 496 1.30 -10.23 7.03
N ILE A 497 1.36 -11.45 7.55
CA ILE A 497 0.55 -12.57 7.13
C ILE A 497 -0.10 -13.17 8.37
N ASP A 498 -1.42 -13.02 8.46
CA ASP A 498 -2.23 -13.68 9.48
C ASP A 498 -2.45 -15.14 9.09
N VAL A 499 -2.18 -16.07 9.99
CA VAL A 499 -2.48 -17.49 9.78
C VAL A 499 -3.62 -17.88 10.69
N ALA A 500 -4.78 -18.13 10.08
CA ALA A 500 -6.04 -18.32 10.80
C ALA A 500 -6.08 -19.66 11.55
N ASP A 501 -6.76 -19.63 12.68
CA ASP A 501 -7.14 -20.78 13.48
C ASP A 501 -8.66 -20.77 13.71
N GLN A 502 -9.15 -21.58 14.65
CA GLN A 502 -10.57 -21.64 15.02
C GLN A 502 -11.11 -20.34 15.67
N ASN A 503 -10.24 -19.42 16.08
CA ASN A 503 -10.59 -18.16 16.74
C ASN A 503 -10.51 -16.94 15.79
N LEU A 504 -10.09 -17.16 14.54
CA LEU A 504 -10.02 -16.14 13.50
C LEU A 504 -10.92 -16.50 12.30
N LEU A 505 -11.33 -15.50 11.54
CA LEU A 505 -11.92 -15.74 10.22
C LEU A 505 -10.93 -16.57 9.39
N PRO A 506 -11.41 -17.51 8.56
CA PRO A 506 -10.53 -18.36 7.78
C PRO A 506 -9.72 -17.52 6.79
N ASN A 507 -8.53 -17.99 6.43
CA ASN A 507 -7.76 -17.36 5.36
C ASN A 507 -8.52 -17.45 4.03
N GLN A 508 -8.29 -16.48 3.14
CA GLN A 508 -8.74 -16.55 1.74
C GLN A 508 -8.19 -17.82 1.08
N VAL A 509 -8.99 -18.45 0.22
CA VAL A 509 -8.53 -19.60 -0.57
C VAL A 509 -7.45 -19.14 -1.55
N SER A 510 -6.30 -19.77 -1.48
CA SER A 510 -5.18 -19.56 -2.40
C SER A 510 -5.20 -20.60 -3.54
N ILE A 511 -4.73 -20.17 -4.71
CA ILE A 511 -4.48 -21.04 -5.88
C ILE A 511 -5.73 -21.83 -6.31
N LEU A 512 -6.86 -21.13 -6.54
CA LEU A 512 -8.01 -21.76 -7.21
C LEU A 512 -7.65 -22.00 -8.69
N THR A 513 -7.75 -23.25 -9.11
CA THR A 513 -7.53 -23.68 -10.50
C THR A 513 -8.78 -24.32 -11.06
N ALA A 514 -9.02 -24.15 -12.37
CA ALA A 514 -10.09 -24.81 -13.09
C ALA A 514 -9.56 -25.38 -14.40
N THR A 515 -10.03 -26.56 -14.79
CA THR A 515 -9.73 -27.10 -16.11
C THR A 515 -10.42 -26.30 -17.20
N ASN A 516 -9.64 -25.95 -18.23
CA ASN A 516 -10.05 -25.02 -19.28
C ASN A 516 -9.96 -25.65 -20.68
N GLY A 517 -10.79 -26.66 -20.95
CA GLY A 517 -10.79 -27.46 -22.19
C GLY A 517 -10.07 -28.81 -22.07
N ASP A 518 -9.76 -29.28 -20.86
CA ASP A 518 -9.11 -30.59 -20.64
C ASP A 518 -10.09 -31.76 -20.85
N TYR A 519 -11.38 -31.51 -20.68
CA TYR A 519 -12.42 -32.53 -20.79
C TYR A 519 -13.56 -32.04 -21.69
N SER A 520 -14.26 -32.98 -22.32
CA SER A 520 -15.40 -32.67 -23.18
C SER A 520 -16.68 -32.35 -22.41
N ASN A 521 -16.81 -32.84 -21.16
CA ASN A 521 -18.09 -32.87 -20.45
C ASN A 521 -18.01 -32.41 -18.99
N LYS A 522 -16.84 -31.99 -18.50
CA LYS A 522 -16.68 -31.59 -17.10
C LYS A 522 -15.62 -30.50 -16.93
N ILE A 523 -15.74 -29.74 -15.84
CA ILE A 523 -14.71 -28.82 -15.37
C ILE A 523 -14.30 -29.25 -13.95
N VAL A 524 -13.03 -29.61 -13.78
CA VAL A 524 -12.46 -29.96 -12.48
C VAL A 524 -11.80 -28.72 -11.88
N LEU A 525 -12.19 -28.39 -10.66
CA LEU A 525 -11.61 -27.34 -9.84
C LEU A 525 -10.82 -27.93 -8.69
N ASN A 526 -9.67 -27.33 -8.39
CA ASN A 526 -8.84 -27.67 -7.24
C ASN A 526 -8.31 -26.39 -6.59
N TRP A 527 -8.18 -26.39 -5.28
CA TRP A 527 -7.59 -25.29 -4.52
C TRP A 527 -6.82 -25.82 -3.32
N ASN A 528 -5.99 -24.95 -2.74
CA ASN A 528 -5.33 -25.25 -1.49
C ASN A 528 -6.30 -25.07 -0.31
N ALA A 529 -6.26 -25.97 0.67
CA ALA A 529 -7.07 -25.80 1.87
C ALA A 529 -6.63 -24.52 2.62
N ALA A 530 -7.60 -23.67 2.92
CA ALA A 530 -7.37 -22.45 3.68
C ALA A 530 -7.31 -22.75 5.20
N PRO A 531 -6.29 -22.29 5.93
CA PRO A 531 -6.28 -22.39 7.38
C PRO A 531 -7.51 -21.75 8.03
N GLY A 532 -8.00 -22.36 9.11
CA GLY A 532 -9.21 -21.94 9.82
C GLY A 532 -10.53 -22.25 9.13
N ALA A 533 -10.52 -22.75 7.88
CA ALA A 533 -11.75 -23.06 7.14
C ALA A 533 -12.38 -24.39 7.59
N LYS A 534 -13.71 -24.39 7.74
CA LYS A 534 -14.53 -25.59 7.98
C LYS A 534 -15.29 -26.02 6.73
N VAL A 535 -15.66 -25.07 5.89
CA VAL A 535 -16.45 -25.28 4.67
C VAL A 535 -16.05 -24.25 3.61
N TYR A 536 -16.36 -24.56 2.35
CA TYR A 536 -16.17 -23.67 1.22
C TYR A 536 -17.48 -23.46 0.44
N PHE A 537 -17.65 -22.27 -0.11
CA PHE A 537 -18.76 -21.91 -0.99
C PHE A 537 -18.21 -21.55 -2.37
N LEU A 538 -18.51 -22.37 -3.37
CA LEU A 538 -18.15 -22.15 -4.76
C LEU A 538 -19.26 -21.42 -5.49
N TYR A 539 -18.88 -20.46 -6.32
CA TYR A 539 -19.78 -19.70 -7.19
C TYR A 539 -19.32 -19.86 -8.63
N ARG A 540 -20.26 -20.17 -9.52
CA ARG A 540 -20.04 -20.25 -10.97
C ARG A 540 -20.87 -19.20 -11.68
N PHE A 541 -20.26 -18.53 -12.64
CA PHE A 541 -20.87 -17.48 -13.45
C PHE A 541 -20.76 -17.78 -14.94
N ASP A 542 -21.79 -17.39 -15.69
CA ASP A 542 -21.78 -17.45 -17.14
C ASP A 542 -21.04 -16.27 -17.79
N GLU A 543 -21.07 -16.20 -19.12
CA GLU A 543 -20.42 -15.14 -19.92
C GLU A 543 -21.00 -13.73 -19.68
N ARG A 544 -22.17 -13.63 -19.04
CA ARG A 544 -22.81 -12.36 -18.67
C ARG A 544 -22.57 -12.01 -17.21
N ALA A 545 -21.71 -12.78 -16.53
CA ALA A 545 -21.44 -12.68 -15.10
C ALA A 545 -22.67 -12.99 -14.21
N GLU A 546 -23.65 -13.73 -14.75
CA GLU A 546 -24.83 -14.15 -13.97
C GLU A 546 -24.49 -15.41 -13.15
N PRO A 547 -24.74 -15.40 -11.83
CA PRO A 547 -24.43 -16.53 -10.96
C PRO A 547 -25.41 -17.68 -11.16
N SER A 548 -24.89 -18.91 -11.12
CA SER A 548 -25.69 -20.14 -11.14
C SER A 548 -26.15 -20.62 -9.74
N GLY A 549 -25.79 -19.89 -8.68
CA GLY A 549 -26.03 -20.24 -7.27
C GLY A 549 -24.76 -20.58 -6.51
N GLN A 550 -24.91 -20.93 -5.22
CA GLN A 550 -23.80 -21.37 -4.36
C GLN A 550 -23.75 -22.90 -4.27
N PHE A 551 -22.55 -23.45 -4.31
CA PHE A 551 -22.29 -24.87 -4.03
C PHE A 551 -21.48 -24.96 -2.73
N GLU A 552 -22.02 -25.64 -1.72
CA GLU A 552 -21.31 -25.89 -0.46
C GLU A 552 -20.42 -27.12 -0.59
N ILE A 553 -19.15 -27.00 -0.17
CA ILE A 553 -18.10 -27.99 -0.41
C ILE A 553 -17.26 -28.15 0.85
N SER A 554 -17.07 -29.38 1.31
CA SER A 554 -16.22 -29.70 2.47
C SER A 554 -14.78 -30.10 2.11
N GLY A 555 -14.54 -30.45 0.85
CA GLY A 555 -13.21 -30.80 0.33
C GLY A 555 -12.49 -29.64 -0.34
N THR A 556 -11.35 -29.93 -0.96
CA THR A 556 -10.51 -28.98 -1.71
C THR A 556 -10.57 -29.17 -3.23
N SER A 557 -11.60 -29.85 -3.72
CA SER A 557 -11.85 -30.05 -5.14
C SER A 557 -13.34 -30.11 -5.45
N TYR A 558 -13.70 -29.77 -6.67
CA TYR A 558 -15.06 -29.87 -7.20
C TYR A 558 -15.01 -30.32 -8.66
N THR A 559 -15.96 -31.15 -9.08
CA THR A 559 -16.11 -31.49 -10.49
C THR A 559 -17.46 -31.01 -10.97
N ASP A 560 -17.47 -29.91 -11.71
CA ASP A 560 -18.66 -29.43 -12.39
C ASP A 560 -18.95 -30.34 -13.59
N THR A 561 -20.15 -30.93 -13.60
CA THR A 561 -20.65 -31.82 -14.66
C THR A 561 -21.99 -31.33 -15.23
N ASP A 562 -22.40 -30.11 -14.86
CA ASP A 562 -23.66 -29.52 -15.29
C ASP A 562 -23.77 -29.54 -16.82
N VAL A 563 -24.94 -29.88 -17.34
CA VAL A 563 -25.18 -29.91 -18.78
C VAL A 563 -24.96 -28.52 -19.40
N SER A 564 -25.20 -27.45 -18.63
CA SER A 564 -25.00 -26.07 -19.10
C SER A 564 -23.55 -25.80 -19.51
N ILE A 565 -22.56 -26.42 -18.86
CA ILE A 565 -21.13 -26.15 -19.13
C ILE A 565 -20.56 -26.95 -20.30
N GLN A 566 -21.32 -27.89 -20.88
CA GLN A 566 -20.86 -28.82 -21.92
C GLN A 566 -20.94 -28.22 -23.35
N ASN A 567 -21.20 -26.93 -23.46
CA ASN A 567 -21.35 -26.20 -24.72
C ASN A 567 -20.03 -25.58 -25.24
N GLY A 568 -18.91 -25.76 -24.52
CA GLY A 568 -17.63 -25.15 -24.85
C GLY A 568 -17.55 -23.64 -24.59
N LYS A 569 -18.49 -23.05 -23.84
CA LYS A 569 -18.40 -21.67 -23.35
C LYS A 569 -17.46 -21.56 -22.16
N GLN A 570 -17.01 -20.33 -21.89
CA GLN A 570 -16.22 -20.04 -20.71
C GLN A 570 -17.12 -19.76 -19.51
N TYR A 571 -16.69 -20.25 -18.35
CA TYR A 571 -17.33 -20.05 -17.07
C TYR A 571 -16.29 -19.54 -16.08
N LEU A 572 -16.72 -18.62 -15.22
CA LEU A 572 -15.88 -18.06 -14.16
C LEU A 572 -16.24 -18.72 -12.84
N TYR A 573 -15.23 -19.01 -12.02
CA TYR A 573 -15.38 -19.63 -10.72
C TYR A 573 -14.63 -18.84 -9.67
N THR A 574 -15.23 -18.65 -8.50
CA THR A 574 -14.54 -18.17 -7.30
C THR A 574 -15.06 -18.93 -6.10
N ILE A 575 -14.22 -19.02 -5.06
CA ILE A 575 -14.52 -19.79 -3.86
C ILE A 575 -14.25 -18.96 -2.60
N ILE A 576 -15.14 -19.12 -1.62
CA ILE A 576 -15.07 -18.46 -0.32
C ILE A 576 -14.93 -19.53 0.75
N SER A 577 -13.89 -19.43 1.59
CA SER A 577 -13.75 -20.24 2.81
C SER A 577 -14.60 -19.66 3.94
N ALA A 578 -15.13 -20.53 4.81
CA ALA A 578 -15.94 -20.13 5.95
C ALA A 578 -15.72 -21.02 7.18
N ASN A 579 -15.98 -20.45 8.36
CA ASN A 579 -16.07 -21.16 9.64
C ASN A 579 -17.18 -20.54 10.51
N ASP A 580 -17.27 -20.95 11.79
CA ASP A 580 -18.32 -20.48 12.71
C ASP A 580 -18.30 -18.95 12.94
N LEU A 581 -17.18 -18.28 12.64
CA LEU A 581 -17.02 -16.84 12.80
C LEU A 581 -17.44 -16.06 11.55
N GLY A 582 -17.53 -16.71 10.39
CA GLY A 582 -17.94 -16.08 9.14
C GLY A 582 -17.12 -16.49 7.92
N TYR A 583 -17.04 -15.60 6.94
CA TYR A 583 -16.54 -15.83 5.59
C TYR A 583 -15.24 -15.06 5.34
N ALA A 584 -14.33 -15.66 4.57
CA ALA A 584 -13.18 -14.95 4.01
C ALA A 584 -13.57 -14.09 2.78
N GLU A 585 -12.59 -13.36 2.24
CA GLU A 585 -12.74 -12.75 0.91
C GLU A 585 -12.82 -13.85 -0.18
N PRO A 586 -13.51 -13.59 -1.32
CA PRO A 586 -13.51 -14.51 -2.46
C PRO A 586 -12.10 -14.73 -3.02
N SER A 587 -11.80 -15.94 -3.46
CA SER A 587 -10.56 -16.23 -4.18
C SER A 587 -10.44 -15.42 -5.47
N GLU A 588 -9.24 -15.31 -6.01
CA GLU A 588 -9.04 -14.96 -7.42
C GLU A 588 -9.88 -15.87 -8.32
N VAL A 589 -10.31 -15.32 -9.46
CA VAL A 589 -11.23 -15.99 -10.38
C VAL A 589 -10.47 -17.04 -11.20
N ALA A 590 -10.97 -18.28 -11.21
CA ALA A 590 -10.53 -19.31 -12.13
C ALA A 590 -11.45 -19.38 -13.36
N ILE A 591 -10.86 -19.54 -14.54
CA ILE A 591 -11.60 -19.68 -15.80
C ILE A 591 -11.64 -21.15 -16.20
N GLY A 592 -12.85 -21.70 -16.31
CA GLY A 592 -13.09 -23.08 -16.74
C GLY A 592 -13.87 -23.14 -18.04
N LYS A 593 -13.63 -24.19 -18.83
CA LYS A 593 -14.33 -24.47 -20.10
C LYS A 593 -14.24 -25.96 -20.42
N THR A 594 -15.19 -26.47 -21.19
CA THR A 594 -15.12 -27.81 -21.82
C THR A 594 -14.62 -27.72 -23.27
N ASP A 595 -14.05 -28.80 -23.81
CA ASP A 595 -13.79 -28.93 -25.26
C ASP A 595 -14.66 -30.04 -25.85
N PRO A 596 -15.87 -29.73 -26.34
CA PRO A 596 -16.77 -30.72 -26.93
C PRO A 596 -16.16 -31.48 -28.11
N ALA A 597 -15.17 -30.90 -28.81
CA ALA A 597 -14.52 -31.53 -29.95
C ALA A 597 -13.64 -32.72 -29.53
N LEU A 598 -13.25 -32.85 -28.26
CA LEU A 598 -12.50 -34.01 -27.76
C LEU A 598 -13.26 -35.34 -27.95
N THR A 599 -14.60 -35.32 -27.96
CA THR A 599 -15.41 -36.51 -28.27
C THR A 599 -15.25 -36.99 -29.72
N LYS A 600 -14.81 -36.09 -30.62
CA LYS A 600 -14.66 -36.34 -32.05
C LYS A 600 -13.20 -36.62 -32.46
N ARG A 601 -12.22 -36.36 -31.59
CA ARG A 601 -10.79 -36.62 -31.85
C ARG A 601 -10.47 -38.07 -31.49
N ALA A 602 -9.76 -38.78 -32.37
CA ALA A 602 -9.51 -40.21 -32.27
C ALA A 602 -8.94 -40.61 -30.90
N GLY A 603 -9.71 -41.38 -30.12
CA GLY A 603 -9.27 -42.05 -28.89
C GLY A 603 -9.57 -41.35 -27.57
N GLY A 604 -10.08 -40.11 -27.55
CA GLY A 604 -10.49 -39.44 -26.30
C GLY A 604 -9.35 -39.19 -25.28
N VAL A 605 -8.08 -39.34 -25.68
CA VAL A 605 -6.91 -39.11 -24.83
C VAL A 605 -6.58 -37.61 -24.80
N THR A 606 -6.75 -36.98 -23.64
CA THR A 606 -6.28 -35.61 -23.39
C THR A 606 -4.80 -35.66 -22.99
N LEU A 607 -3.90 -35.09 -23.80
CA LEU A 607 -2.51 -34.90 -23.42
C LEU A 607 -2.37 -33.69 -22.49
N ALA A 608 -1.45 -33.78 -21.53
CA ALA A 608 -1.09 -32.63 -20.71
C ALA A 608 -0.32 -31.58 -21.54
N PRO A 609 -0.55 -30.28 -21.32
CA PRO A 609 0.31 -29.26 -21.88
C PRO A 609 1.75 -29.43 -21.33
N PRO A 610 2.79 -29.22 -22.16
CA PRO A 610 4.17 -29.17 -21.70
C PRO A 610 4.36 -28.20 -20.52
N LYS A 611 5.05 -28.67 -19.48
CA LYS A 611 5.35 -27.89 -18.26
C LYS A 611 6.78 -27.38 -18.29
N GLN A 612 7.07 -26.39 -17.44
CA GLN A 612 8.39 -25.77 -17.29
C GLN A 612 8.98 -25.32 -18.63
N LEU A 613 8.14 -24.74 -19.51
CA LEU A 613 8.64 -24.09 -20.70
C LEU A 613 9.52 -22.91 -20.27
N VAL A 614 10.76 -22.90 -20.73
CA VAL A 614 11.72 -21.81 -20.50
C VAL A 614 12.43 -21.46 -21.81
N SER A 615 12.83 -20.19 -21.93
CA SER A 615 13.68 -19.69 -23.00
C SER A 615 15.05 -19.28 -22.45
N ASN A 616 16.08 -19.24 -23.31
CA ASN A 616 17.34 -18.56 -23.00
C ASN A 616 17.25 -17.06 -23.31
N ALA A 617 18.11 -16.27 -22.67
CA ALA A 617 18.37 -14.90 -23.09
C ALA A 617 18.97 -14.89 -24.51
N VAL A 618 18.39 -14.11 -25.41
CA VAL A 618 18.84 -13.99 -26.81
C VAL A 618 20.03 -13.04 -26.87
N GLY A 619 21.18 -13.58 -27.25
CA GLY A 619 22.44 -12.84 -27.36
C GLY A 619 22.71 -12.32 -28.78
N LYS A 620 23.97 -11.93 -29.04
CA LYS A 620 24.43 -11.50 -30.38
C LYS A 620 24.37 -12.62 -31.42
N ASP A 621 24.40 -13.87 -30.98
CA ASP A 621 24.21 -15.06 -31.82
C ASP A 621 22.76 -15.21 -32.32
N LYS A 622 21.84 -14.41 -31.77
CA LYS A 622 20.40 -14.43 -32.05
C LYS A 622 19.78 -15.82 -31.86
N LEU A 623 20.37 -16.67 -31.01
CA LEU A 623 19.88 -18.02 -30.82
C LEU A 623 18.74 -18.02 -29.80
N VAL A 624 17.57 -18.47 -30.24
CA VAL A 624 16.43 -18.81 -29.38
C VAL A 624 16.47 -20.31 -29.13
N THR A 625 16.35 -20.72 -27.88
CA THR A 625 16.27 -22.11 -27.43
C THR A 625 15.16 -22.20 -26.40
N LEU A 626 14.15 -22.98 -26.73
CA LEU A 626 13.06 -23.37 -25.85
C LEU A 626 13.35 -24.74 -25.27
N LYS A 627 13.06 -24.93 -23.98
CA LYS A 627 13.11 -26.24 -23.30
C LYS A 627 11.86 -26.44 -22.47
N TRP A 628 11.38 -27.68 -22.43
CA TRP A 628 10.21 -28.07 -21.65
C TRP A 628 10.37 -29.47 -21.06
N GLU A 629 9.50 -29.84 -20.13
CA GLU A 629 9.40 -31.22 -19.63
C GLU A 629 8.72 -32.13 -20.65
N SER A 630 9.22 -33.36 -20.78
CA SER A 630 8.62 -34.34 -21.69
C SER A 630 7.22 -34.73 -21.20
N VAL A 631 6.26 -34.73 -22.12
CA VAL A 631 4.88 -35.14 -21.88
C VAL A 631 4.75 -36.63 -22.22
N LYS A 632 4.27 -37.42 -21.24
CA LYS A 632 3.97 -38.83 -21.43
C LYS A 632 2.96 -39.01 -22.57
N ASP A 633 3.15 -40.04 -23.39
CA ASP A 633 2.28 -40.39 -24.52
C ASP A 633 2.23 -39.34 -25.66
N SER A 634 3.15 -38.35 -25.62
CA SER A 634 3.38 -37.43 -26.73
C SER A 634 4.13 -38.12 -27.87
N PHE A 635 3.67 -37.88 -29.10
CA PHE A 635 4.31 -38.29 -30.34
C PHE A 635 5.09 -37.15 -30.99
N GLU A 636 4.61 -35.92 -30.83
CA GLU A 636 5.24 -34.71 -31.37
C GLU A 636 4.91 -33.50 -30.49
N TYR A 637 5.74 -32.45 -30.52
CA TYR A 637 5.45 -31.15 -29.92
C TYR A 637 5.29 -30.09 -31.00
N TYR A 638 4.27 -29.26 -30.88
CA TYR A 638 4.00 -28.15 -31.78
C TYR A 638 4.40 -26.83 -31.14
N ILE A 639 5.31 -26.13 -31.80
CA ILE A 639 5.79 -24.82 -31.38
C ILE A 639 4.89 -23.76 -31.99
N TYR A 640 4.35 -22.89 -31.15
CA TYR A 640 3.57 -21.74 -31.56
C TYR A 640 4.24 -20.45 -31.09
N ARG A 641 4.10 -19.38 -31.88
CA ARG A 641 4.52 -18.04 -31.47
C ARG A 641 3.50 -16.98 -31.88
N LYS A 642 3.47 -15.89 -31.12
CA LYS A 642 2.82 -14.63 -31.53
C LYS A 642 3.77 -13.47 -31.31
N GLN A 643 3.79 -12.51 -32.24
CA GLN A 643 4.52 -11.25 -32.08
C GLN A 643 3.68 -10.26 -31.27
N MET A 644 4.30 -9.58 -30.33
CA MET A 644 3.74 -8.41 -29.66
C MET A 644 4.17 -7.17 -30.46
N LYS A 645 3.22 -6.46 -31.09
CA LYS A 645 3.52 -5.27 -31.89
C LYS A 645 3.48 -4.01 -31.00
N GLY A 646 4.32 -3.02 -31.34
CA GLY A 646 4.37 -1.73 -30.64
C GLY A 646 2.98 -1.09 -30.49
N GLY A 647 2.71 -0.51 -29.31
CA GLY A 647 1.40 0.04 -28.95
C GLY A 647 0.39 -0.98 -28.42
N GLY A 648 0.84 -2.16 -27.97
CA GLY A 648 0.00 -3.14 -27.27
C GLY A 648 -0.92 -3.98 -28.16
N LYS A 649 -0.71 -3.98 -29.49
CA LYS A 649 -1.51 -4.81 -30.41
C LYS A 649 -0.97 -6.24 -30.47
N LEU A 650 -1.83 -7.20 -30.16
CA LEU A 650 -1.50 -8.62 -30.21
C LEU A 650 -1.51 -9.17 -31.64
N GLY A 651 -0.44 -9.85 -32.01
CA GLY A 651 -0.39 -10.71 -33.18
C GLY A 651 -1.21 -11.99 -32.98
N LYS A 652 -1.55 -12.65 -34.09
CA LYS A 652 -2.19 -13.97 -34.07
C LYS A 652 -1.18 -15.02 -33.61
N LEU A 653 -1.64 -16.03 -32.88
CA LEU A 653 -0.85 -17.22 -32.57
C LEU A 653 -0.65 -18.06 -33.83
N GLU A 654 0.60 -18.26 -34.22
CA GLU A 654 1.00 -18.93 -35.47
C GLU A 654 1.78 -20.21 -35.16
N PHE A 655 1.50 -21.27 -35.92
CA PHE A 655 2.27 -22.51 -35.87
C PHE A 655 3.65 -22.29 -36.51
N VAL A 656 4.71 -22.69 -35.81
CA VAL A 656 6.10 -22.55 -36.26
C VAL A 656 6.57 -23.88 -36.85
N THR A 657 6.59 -24.94 -36.04
CA THR A 657 7.07 -26.27 -36.47
C THR A 657 6.66 -27.38 -35.51
N GLY A 658 6.82 -28.63 -35.96
CA GLY A 658 6.73 -29.84 -35.16
C GLY A 658 8.10 -30.36 -34.72
N VAL A 659 8.16 -30.95 -33.53
CA VAL A 659 9.37 -31.50 -32.90
C VAL A 659 9.08 -32.92 -32.42
N ASP A 660 9.86 -33.90 -32.88
CA ASP A 660 9.74 -35.31 -32.45
C ASP A 660 9.71 -35.44 -30.92
N SER A 661 8.83 -36.29 -30.38
CA SER A 661 8.64 -36.40 -28.91
C SER A 661 9.85 -36.87 -28.13
N LYS A 662 10.87 -37.45 -28.79
CA LYS A 662 12.15 -37.80 -28.13
C LYS A 662 12.99 -36.56 -27.83
N LYS A 663 12.63 -35.39 -28.38
CA LYS A 663 13.25 -34.10 -28.12
C LYS A 663 12.31 -33.24 -27.28
N ASN A 664 12.85 -32.61 -26.25
CA ASN A 664 12.14 -31.68 -25.38
C ASN A 664 12.73 -30.26 -25.45
N SER A 665 13.32 -29.95 -26.61
CA SER A 665 13.91 -28.66 -26.89
C SER A 665 13.78 -28.30 -28.36
N TYR A 666 13.66 -27.00 -28.63
CA TYR A 666 13.63 -26.43 -29.97
C TYR A 666 14.53 -25.21 -30.01
N SER A 667 15.24 -25.01 -31.13
CA SER A 667 16.04 -23.80 -31.32
C SER A 667 15.82 -23.22 -32.71
N GLU A 668 15.86 -21.90 -32.79
CA GLU A 668 15.83 -21.15 -34.05
C GLU A 668 16.64 -19.86 -33.95
N THR A 669 16.89 -19.24 -35.08
CA THR A 669 17.37 -17.86 -35.11
C THR A 669 16.20 -16.93 -34.77
N PHE A 670 16.46 -15.91 -33.96
CA PHE A 670 15.46 -14.93 -33.54
C PHE A 670 14.70 -14.37 -34.75
N PRO A 671 13.36 -14.51 -34.79
CA PRO A 671 12.59 -14.33 -36.02
C PRO A 671 12.28 -12.88 -36.36
N GLY A 672 12.55 -11.93 -35.46
CA GLY A 672 12.25 -10.52 -35.63
C GLY A 672 13.49 -9.63 -35.64
N ASN A 673 13.24 -8.34 -35.55
CA ASN A 673 14.25 -7.31 -35.42
C ASN A 673 14.56 -7.02 -33.94
N SER A 674 15.65 -6.32 -33.71
CA SER A 674 15.95 -5.71 -32.40
C SER A 674 14.74 -4.92 -31.88
N GLY A 675 14.38 -5.13 -30.61
CA GLY A 675 13.21 -4.50 -29.99
C GLY A 675 11.88 -5.20 -30.26
N ASP A 676 11.84 -6.30 -31.02
CA ASP A 676 10.64 -7.15 -31.10
C ASP A 676 10.52 -8.07 -29.88
N LEU A 677 9.26 -8.34 -29.49
CA LEU A 677 8.90 -9.32 -28.48
C LEU A 677 8.02 -10.41 -29.09
N PHE A 678 8.36 -11.67 -28.83
CA PHE A 678 7.55 -12.83 -29.18
C PHE A 678 7.16 -13.60 -27.93
N LEU A 679 5.92 -14.10 -27.91
CA LEU A 679 5.45 -15.03 -26.90
C LEU A 679 5.38 -16.42 -27.52
N TYR A 680 6.10 -17.38 -26.94
CA TYR A 680 6.13 -18.77 -27.39
C TYR A 680 5.30 -19.66 -26.46
N SER A 681 4.62 -20.63 -27.06
CA SER A 681 3.95 -21.73 -26.35
C SER A 681 4.19 -23.03 -27.09
N VAL A 682 4.11 -24.15 -26.36
CA VAL A 682 4.27 -25.49 -26.90
C VAL A 682 3.03 -26.32 -26.60
N ARG A 683 2.54 -27.06 -27.59
CA ARG A 683 1.52 -28.10 -27.42
C ARG A 683 2.15 -29.47 -27.58
N SER A 684 1.69 -30.47 -26.85
CA SER A 684 2.00 -31.87 -27.13
C SER A 684 0.93 -32.44 -28.07
N LYS A 685 1.30 -33.38 -28.92
CA LYS A 685 0.43 -34.02 -29.90
C LYS A 685 0.60 -35.53 -29.84
N SER A 686 -0.51 -36.25 -29.84
CA SER A 686 -0.54 -37.72 -29.84
C SER A 686 -0.35 -38.28 -31.25
N GLU A 687 -0.02 -39.57 -31.34
CA GLU A 687 0.10 -40.31 -32.61
C GLU A 687 -1.18 -40.23 -33.45
N PHE A 688 -2.35 -40.15 -32.78
CA PHE A 688 -3.67 -40.09 -33.41
C PHE A 688 -4.16 -38.67 -33.69
N GLY A 689 -3.30 -37.66 -33.54
CA GLY A 689 -3.57 -36.28 -33.97
C GLY A 689 -4.23 -35.36 -32.92
N SER A 690 -4.50 -35.84 -31.70
CA SER A 690 -5.01 -34.99 -30.62
C SER A 690 -3.90 -34.12 -30.03
N GLU A 691 -4.10 -32.80 -30.01
CA GLU A 691 -3.21 -31.81 -29.37
C GLU A 691 -3.65 -31.49 -27.93
N SER A 692 -2.69 -31.23 -27.04
CA SER A 692 -2.92 -30.59 -25.75
C SER A 692 -3.29 -29.11 -25.93
N LYS A 693 -3.57 -28.45 -24.81
CA LYS A 693 -3.56 -26.99 -24.76
C LYS A 693 -2.16 -26.42 -24.92
N ASP A 694 -2.12 -25.10 -25.12
CA ASP A 694 -0.94 -24.27 -24.98
C ASP A 694 -0.32 -24.44 -23.58
N SER A 695 1.00 -24.60 -23.52
CA SER A 695 1.77 -24.37 -22.31
C SER A 695 1.66 -22.90 -21.88
N ASN A 696 2.13 -22.58 -20.67
CA ASN A 696 2.39 -21.19 -20.29
C ASN A 696 3.26 -20.52 -21.36
N PHE A 697 2.95 -19.25 -21.64
CA PHE A 697 3.73 -18.48 -22.58
C PHE A 697 5.06 -18.06 -21.95
N VAL A 698 6.14 -18.15 -22.72
CA VAL A 698 7.43 -17.53 -22.38
C VAL A 698 7.70 -16.37 -23.32
N SER A 699 8.25 -15.29 -22.78
CA SER A 699 8.71 -14.16 -23.57
C SER A 699 10.09 -14.45 -24.16
N VAL A 700 10.26 -14.02 -25.42
CA VAL A 700 11.52 -14.08 -26.14
C VAL A 700 11.67 -12.74 -26.86
N PHE A 701 12.69 -11.99 -26.47
CA PHE A 701 12.99 -10.68 -27.01
C PHE A 701 14.49 -10.54 -27.22
N TRP A 702 14.86 -9.62 -28.11
CA TRP A 702 16.26 -9.28 -28.33
C TRP A 702 16.48 -7.79 -28.12
N ASN A 703 17.13 -7.46 -27.00
CA ASN A 703 17.54 -6.10 -26.69
C ASN A 703 18.90 -5.83 -27.33
N GLU A 704 18.93 -5.06 -28.42
CA GLU A 704 20.21 -4.60 -28.95
C GLU A 704 20.83 -3.57 -28.01
N PRO A 705 22.15 -3.65 -27.74
CA PRO A 705 22.84 -2.64 -26.95
C PRO A 705 22.64 -1.26 -27.61
N LYS A 706 21.88 -0.38 -26.95
CA LYS A 706 21.82 1.02 -27.36
C LYS A 706 23.19 1.64 -27.17
N VAL A 707 23.66 2.39 -28.16
CA VAL A 707 24.91 3.12 -28.06
C VAL A 707 24.79 4.11 -26.91
N GLN A 708 25.79 4.14 -26.03
CA GLN A 708 25.87 5.14 -24.97
C GLN A 708 25.81 6.53 -25.60
N VAL A 709 24.73 7.26 -25.37
CA VAL A 709 24.64 8.66 -25.78
C VAL A 709 25.52 9.44 -24.82
N LYS A 710 26.72 9.82 -25.28
CA LYS A 710 27.63 10.67 -24.51
C LYS A 710 26.98 12.05 -24.32
N LYS A 711 26.33 12.26 -23.18
CA LYS A 711 25.97 13.62 -22.75
C LYS A 711 27.28 14.37 -22.52
N ARG A 712 27.42 15.58 -23.06
CA ARG A 712 28.68 16.35 -22.98
C ARG A 712 29.09 16.48 -21.51
N ALA A 713 30.36 16.21 -21.21
CA ALA A 713 30.92 16.21 -19.86
C ALA A 713 30.87 17.56 -19.12
N MET A 714 30.44 18.63 -19.79
CA MET A 714 30.29 19.97 -19.23
C MET A 714 28.85 20.43 -19.42
N SER A 715 27.94 19.92 -18.61
CA SER A 715 26.69 20.63 -18.38
C SER A 715 27.04 21.94 -17.66
N LEU A 716 26.63 23.08 -18.22
CA LEU A 716 26.69 24.39 -17.55
C LEU A 716 25.52 24.58 -16.58
N GLU A 717 24.66 23.56 -16.41
CA GLU A 717 23.58 23.63 -15.44
C GLU A 717 24.16 23.70 -14.03
N GLU A 718 23.69 24.69 -13.28
CA GLU A 718 23.98 24.88 -11.87
C GLU A 718 22.85 24.27 -11.04
N LEU A 719 23.13 24.04 -9.75
CA LEU A 719 22.15 23.57 -8.78
C LEU A 719 20.88 24.44 -8.86
N PRO A 720 19.70 23.85 -9.14
CA PRO A 720 18.47 24.61 -9.26
C PRO A 720 18.16 25.40 -7.99
N SER A 721 17.74 26.66 -8.16
CA SER A 721 17.31 27.52 -7.04
C SER A 721 16.12 26.94 -6.26
N THR A 722 15.40 25.98 -6.84
CA THR A 722 14.36 25.21 -6.15
C THR A 722 14.93 24.45 -4.96
N PHE A 723 16.16 23.93 -5.00
CA PHE A 723 16.83 23.32 -3.85
C PHE A 723 17.38 24.36 -2.86
N VAL A 724 17.97 25.43 -3.35
CA VAL A 724 18.71 26.40 -2.53
C VAL A 724 17.79 27.12 -1.54
N GLY A 725 18.24 27.27 -0.30
CA GLY A 725 17.53 27.94 0.78
C GLY A 725 17.32 27.06 2.01
N THR A 726 16.48 27.55 2.93
CA THR A 726 16.18 26.86 4.19
C THR A 726 14.94 25.98 4.03
N TRP A 727 15.06 24.75 4.49
CA TRP A 727 14.00 23.77 4.55
C TRP A 727 13.77 23.38 5.98
N SER A 728 12.51 23.29 6.40
CA SER A 728 12.18 22.88 7.77
C SER A 728 11.26 21.66 7.84
N SER A 729 11.49 20.85 8.86
CA SER A 729 10.72 19.65 9.21
C SER A 729 10.59 19.53 10.74
N MET A 730 9.77 18.58 11.19
CA MET A 730 9.61 18.22 12.59
C MET A 730 9.97 16.75 12.79
N TYR A 731 10.88 16.47 13.72
CA TYR A 731 11.27 15.11 14.09
C TYR A 731 10.87 14.80 15.53
N TRP A 732 10.23 13.65 15.76
CA TRP A 732 9.94 13.19 17.10
C TRP A 732 11.09 12.34 17.65
N ASN A 733 11.82 12.87 18.64
CA ASN A 733 12.79 12.10 19.41
C ASN A 733 12.08 11.45 20.61
N PRO A 734 12.17 10.12 20.84
CA PRO A 734 11.49 9.48 21.96
C PRO A 734 11.93 9.99 23.36
N LYS A 735 13.13 10.56 23.48
CA LYS A 735 13.67 11.08 24.75
C LYS A 735 13.43 12.57 24.92
N SER A 736 13.57 13.35 23.84
CA SER A 736 13.50 14.81 23.86
C SER A 736 12.30 15.41 23.12
N GLY A 737 11.37 14.56 22.65
CA GLY A 737 10.12 14.89 21.98
C GLY A 737 10.27 15.60 20.64
N PRO A 738 9.36 16.51 20.24
CA PRO A 738 9.39 17.16 18.94
C PRO A 738 10.61 18.07 18.85
N GLN A 739 11.36 17.94 17.77
CA GLN A 739 12.55 18.72 17.46
C GLN A 739 12.34 19.42 16.12
N THR A 740 12.77 20.67 16.02
CA THR A 740 12.82 21.37 14.74
C THR A 740 14.04 20.89 13.97
N VAL A 741 13.84 20.43 12.74
CA VAL A 741 14.93 20.02 11.85
C VAL A 741 15.02 21.03 10.71
N LEU A 742 16.18 21.63 10.53
CA LEU A 742 16.45 22.53 9.41
C LEU A 742 17.51 21.92 8.50
N VAL A 743 17.33 22.07 7.20
CA VAL A 743 18.36 21.82 6.20
C VAL A 743 18.53 23.10 5.40
N GLU A 744 19.69 23.73 5.54
CA GLU A 744 20.08 24.88 4.73
C GLU A 744 20.94 24.37 3.56
N ILE A 745 20.45 24.56 2.34
CA ILE A 745 21.14 24.13 1.11
C ILE A 745 21.76 25.34 0.44
N LEU A 746 23.09 25.33 0.34
CA LEU A 746 23.90 26.32 -0.37
C LEU A 746 24.42 25.70 -1.67
N GLY A 747 24.35 26.44 -2.77
CA GLY A 747 24.86 26.02 -4.08
C GLY A 747 26.05 26.87 -4.54
N ASN A 748 27.00 26.23 -5.23
CA ASN A 748 28.07 26.89 -5.97
C ASN A 748 28.34 26.09 -7.26
N GLY A 749 27.79 26.54 -8.39
CA GLY A 749 27.71 25.71 -9.58
C GLY A 749 26.86 24.46 -9.32
N GLN A 750 27.37 23.27 -9.63
CA GLN A 750 26.72 21.98 -9.32
C GLN A 750 26.96 21.52 -7.88
N ASP A 751 27.98 22.07 -7.22
CA ASP A 751 28.32 21.64 -5.88
C ASP A 751 27.33 22.23 -4.87
N PHE A 752 26.99 21.40 -3.88
CA PHE A 752 26.11 21.81 -2.80
C PHE A 752 26.74 21.52 -1.45
N THR A 753 26.39 22.37 -0.48
CA THR A 753 26.57 22.09 0.95
C THR A 753 25.20 22.10 1.60
N ALA A 754 24.78 20.98 2.18
CA ALA A 754 23.57 20.86 2.98
C ALA A 754 23.95 20.86 4.46
N ILE A 755 23.52 21.89 5.19
CA ILE A 755 23.79 22.08 6.61
C ILE A 755 22.56 21.62 7.39
N LEU A 756 22.68 20.50 8.09
CA LEU A 756 21.63 19.96 8.94
C LEU A 756 21.74 20.57 10.34
N LYS A 757 20.66 21.22 10.79
CA LYS A 757 20.53 21.79 12.14
C LYS A 757 19.36 21.14 12.87
N LEU A 758 19.54 20.89 14.16
CA LEU A 758 18.52 20.39 15.08
C LEU A 758 18.31 21.43 16.18
N ASN A 759 17.11 22.00 16.26
CA ASN A 759 16.78 23.15 17.13
C ASN A 759 17.83 24.27 17.00
N ASP A 760 18.05 24.74 15.77
CA ASP A 760 19.04 25.78 15.39
C ASP A 760 20.51 25.44 15.63
N LYS A 761 20.82 24.31 16.26
CA LYS A 761 22.20 23.83 16.43
C LYS A 761 22.61 23.01 15.22
N GLU A 762 23.68 23.41 14.56
CA GLU A 762 24.30 22.60 13.51
C GLU A 762 24.80 21.26 14.05
N ILE A 763 24.38 20.17 13.41
CA ILE A 763 24.76 18.80 13.79
C ILE A 763 25.63 18.11 12.75
N LYS A 764 25.47 18.41 11.46
CA LYS A 764 26.30 17.84 10.38
C LYS A 764 26.19 18.64 9.10
N GLN A 765 27.27 18.65 8.31
CA GLN A 765 27.26 19.14 6.93
C GLN A 765 27.47 17.99 5.96
N PHE A 766 26.76 18.07 4.84
CA PHE A 766 26.90 17.14 3.73
C PHE A 766 27.35 17.93 2.51
N LYS A 767 28.37 17.42 1.84
CA LYS A 767 28.88 18.01 0.60
C LYS A 767 28.75 16.99 -0.52
N GLY A 768 28.39 17.48 -1.69
CA GLY A 768 28.23 16.66 -2.88
C GLY A 768 28.09 17.54 -4.10
N SER A 769 27.93 16.88 -5.24
CA SER A 769 27.62 17.54 -6.50
C SER A 769 26.25 17.07 -6.98
N TRP A 770 25.43 18.01 -7.42
CA TRP A 770 24.12 17.72 -8.00
C TRP A 770 24.30 17.21 -9.42
N THR A 771 23.58 16.13 -9.73
CA THR A 771 23.55 15.58 -11.09
C THR A 771 22.57 16.38 -11.95
N PRO A 772 23.01 16.95 -13.09
CA PRO A 772 22.15 17.73 -13.98
C PRO A 772 20.86 17.01 -14.37
N GLY A 773 19.74 17.75 -14.27
CA GLY A 773 18.38 17.26 -14.48
C GLY A 773 17.77 16.43 -13.35
N SER A 774 18.51 16.13 -12.27
CA SER A 774 18.02 15.36 -11.13
C SER A 774 17.07 16.19 -10.24
N HIS A 775 15.98 15.59 -9.78
CA HIS A 775 15.09 16.13 -8.74
C HIS A 775 15.56 15.77 -7.32
N SER A 776 16.76 15.18 -7.23
CA SER A 776 17.35 14.73 -5.98
C SER A 776 18.80 15.21 -5.79
N LEU A 777 19.17 15.49 -4.54
CA LEU A 777 20.54 15.60 -4.07
C LEU A 777 20.91 14.34 -3.30
N LYS A 778 22.12 13.82 -3.53
CA LYS A 778 22.59 12.66 -2.79
C LYS A 778 24.10 12.71 -2.55
N THR A 779 24.49 12.31 -1.36
CA THR A 779 25.86 12.02 -0.97
C THR A 779 25.85 10.98 0.15
N ASN A 780 27.01 10.56 0.63
CA ASN A 780 27.10 9.54 1.68
C ASN A 780 26.32 9.95 2.94
N GLY A 781 25.26 9.20 3.24
CA GLY A 781 24.39 9.41 4.39
C GLY A 781 23.39 10.56 4.31
N PHE A 782 23.19 11.15 3.12
CA PHE A 782 22.19 12.19 2.87
C PHE A 782 21.55 12.02 1.50
N MET A 783 20.22 11.98 1.49
CA MET A 783 19.41 12.06 0.29
C MET A 783 18.33 13.11 0.51
N PHE A 784 18.09 13.94 -0.49
CA PHE A 784 17.08 14.99 -0.46
C PHE A 784 16.40 15.08 -1.82
N GLU A 785 15.12 14.76 -1.87
CA GLU A 785 14.34 14.63 -3.11
C GLU A 785 13.17 15.60 -3.09
N LEU A 786 13.05 16.43 -4.11
CA LEU A 786 11.91 17.33 -4.25
C LEU A 786 10.64 16.51 -4.52
N SER A 787 9.53 16.90 -3.89
CA SER A 787 8.26 16.19 -4.08
C SER A 787 7.67 16.51 -5.44
N ASN A 788 7.32 15.46 -6.18
CA ASN A 788 6.63 15.58 -7.46
C ASN A 788 5.12 15.87 -7.30
N SER A 789 4.56 15.61 -6.12
CA SER A 789 3.11 15.71 -5.85
C SER A 789 2.73 16.93 -5.00
N LEU A 790 3.66 17.45 -4.21
CA LEU A 790 3.43 18.58 -3.31
C LEU A 790 4.49 19.66 -3.52
N GLU A 791 4.16 20.65 -4.34
CA GLU A 791 5.04 21.79 -4.61
C GLU A 791 5.57 22.43 -3.30
N GLY A 792 6.87 22.75 -3.28
CA GLY A 792 7.56 23.31 -2.11
C GLY A 792 7.80 22.31 -0.97
N ASN A 793 7.59 21.02 -1.20
CA ASN A 793 7.93 19.95 -0.27
C ASN A 793 9.07 19.10 -0.81
N SER A 794 9.75 18.42 0.11
CA SER A 794 10.74 17.41 -0.22
C SER A 794 10.66 16.25 0.77
N LEU A 795 11.32 15.15 0.41
CA LEU A 795 11.63 14.04 1.30
C LEU A 795 13.14 14.01 1.49
N ALA A 796 13.58 13.96 2.74
CA ALA A 796 15.00 13.76 3.04
C ALA A 796 15.19 12.51 3.90
N GLN A 797 16.24 11.76 3.59
CA GLN A 797 16.67 10.61 4.36
C GLN A 797 18.09 10.82 4.85
N PHE A 798 18.32 10.47 6.11
CA PHE A 798 19.62 10.60 6.75
C PHE A 798 20.10 9.25 7.25
N GLN A 799 21.41 9.00 7.10
CA GLN A 799 22.06 7.82 7.66
C GLN A 799 23.27 8.24 8.50
N SER A 800 23.53 7.46 9.55
CA SER A 800 24.65 7.64 10.47
C SER A 800 24.63 9.03 11.14
N ILE A 801 23.46 9.44 11.62
CA ILE A 801 23.25 10.63 12.45
C ILE A 801 22.89 10.15 13.85
N LYS A 802 23.67 10.54 14.86
CA LYS A 802 23.45 10.06 16.23
C LYS A 802 22.10 10.50 16.82
N ASP A 803 21.64 11.68 16.43
CA ASP A 803 20.46 12.35 16.99
C ASP A 803 19.14 12.03 16.24
N ILE A 804 19.22 11.39 15.07
CA ILE A 804 18.08 11.00 14.23
C ILE A 804 18.17 9.51 13.96
N GLU A 805 17.10 8.76 14.19
CA GLU A 805 17.07 7.31 13.94
C GLU A 805 17.47 7.00 12.48
N ASN A 806 18.40 6.06 12.27
CA ASN A 806 18.95 5.75 10.95
C ASN A 806 17.83 5.34 9.97
N GLY A 807 17.84 5.92 8.77
CA GLY A 807 16.82 5.63 7.76
C GLY A 807 15.48 6.32 8.02
N THR A 808 15.39 7.23 9.00
CA THR A 808 14.23 8.10 9.15
C THR A 808 14.11 8.99 7.92
N GLU A 809 12.99 8.85 7.22
CA GLU A 809 12.60 9.76 6.17
C GLU A 809 11.74 10.88 6.77
N LEU A 810 12.13 12.13 6.53
CA LEU A 810 11.41 13.33 6.98
C LEU A 810 10.91 14.09 5.76
N SER A 811 9.69 14.65 5.83
CA SER A 811 9.25 15.59 4.81
C SER A 811 9.58 17.01 5.23
N PHE A 812 10.18 17.77 4.34
CA PHE A 812 10.50 19.18 4.58
C PHE A 812 9.60 20.07 3.75
N THR A 813 9.32 21.26 4.28
CA THR A 813 8.72 22.36 3.54
C THR A 813 9.77 23.45 3.36
N LYS A 814 9.86 24.02 2.15
CA LYS A 814 10.74 25.16 1.91
C LYS A 814 10.22 26.40 2.66
N GLU A 815 11.12 27.09 3.35
CA GLU A 815 10.80 28.38 3.96
C GLU A 815 10.74 29.47 2.89
N LYS A 816 9.90 30.48 3.12
CA LYS A 816 9.65 31.56 2.17
C LYS A 816 10.74 32.60 2.18
#